data_AF-A0ABD2XL98-F1
#
_entry.id   AF-A0ABD2XL98-F1
#
_cell.length_a   1.000
_cell.length_b   1.000
_cell.length_c   1.000
_cell.angle_alpha   90.00
_cell.angle_beta   90.00
_cell.angle_gamma   90.00
#
_symmetry.space_group_name_H-M   'P 1'
#
loop_
_entity.id
_entity.type
_entity.pdbx_description
1 polymer ?
#
loop_
_entity_poly.entity_id
_entity_poly.type
_entity_poly.pdbx_seq_one_letter_code
_entity_poly.pdbx_strand_id
1 'polypeptide(L)'
;MSELTPEEMRRRRLARLGGLNSSSTSSENGDQALSSPDVPMPDASDAIVSPTKDVEMPQMPPPISQDSEITEKPMQVDECSKKQMNSSGVDVDSGIENMEVDDSDKKEMTPRSRTTSTGEMTIEQLHSVISRVLCVSWKGTTEGTIYLPETANAISSCSKEQIPVDLSDIVSQAIIEVFHKFASGEDPLKDIAVDAMLDCKESPTSPLISPGSFDPFNSSNEEAKDSQNEDNKKQLSPPKILVYLLESYARVHTEERNNAKRASVPPLSDLLSTIRAQCVQYASLVIQGYVPINENKDKDLPPFYSPLLPFVLNQTLPRGFLHQLVNRTYLDEEEFKNIFNPLLQSLFLTMQQGSLVQPTHRFPIRALDELIEIKCGPSNVRPLCKLIIEQKQFSPVLVTPAKGREVARTSFLGPFLSISTFAEDQPKVAEKFFGTGSNDKSMIQLIQKELESTRLSLHKIIHALLATTSCRDQVLEYLASLLSLNEKRSQIQTEEHLLAGDGFCLNILSVMQILSQKIKLDTVDTMYIFNPKNLLSLKRDITRLKTSADEAEEWIAKKINDGYQWPTAKFPTQCWFLTLHFHHIALIPAFHKYTKKQRTMRDLQKLVEELTSTESSWKNTRLEETNKALMRRWKSQIKRLRKSKACADAGLIDPQLIKRSLIFYTTVAEVLLRALTGVDNVHDLAYNSNLSNILNCRTEAPKEFTALPEWYIEDIAEFLLFSLQHATTTLVTYTDTIMITWLLVMICAQDYIRNPYLIAKLIEVLFMIVGSVNGRTDTLQKQIMSHPLSSMILAPNLMKFYTDVETTGASSEFYDKFFIRYHISLILKGMWDSPVHQTSIIRESSNGKQFVKFINMLMNDTTFLLDESLESLKRIHEVQELMSDQHAAWNALSQEQQQSRTRQLATDERQARSYLTLAKETVTMFHYLTIQITEPFLRPELAGRLSAMLNFNLKQLCGSKCKNLKVKDPQKYGWEPRVLLGHIVDIYLHLDCEKFAGALASDERSFSQELFKEAASKLERSGIKSMTEIERFKALGEKAYKIQCENRAKEEDYNDAPDEFKDPLMGTLMEEPVKLPSGIIMDKDVIIRHLLNSATDPFSRQPLSEDMLQPETDLKQRISDWKQQKSTSNA
;
A
#
# COMPACT_ATOMS: atom_id res chain seq x y z
N MET A 1 29.23 -49.30 2.91
CA MET A 1 29.46 -49.16 4.38
C MET A 1 28.12 -49.16 5.09
N SER A 2 28.04 -49.59 6.35
CA SER A 2 26.76 -49.67 7.08
C SER A 2 26.18 -48.28 7.37
N GLU A 3 24.88 -48.10 7.10
CA GLU A 3 24.17 -46.86 7.41
C GLU A 3 24.04 -46.66 8.93
N LEU A 4 24.16 -45.40 9.37
CA LEU A 4 24.00 -45.02 10.78
C LEU A 4 22.52 -45.06 11.17
N THR A 5 22.20 -45.76 12.27
CA THR A 5 20.81 -45.89 12.71
C THR A 5 20.19 -44.53 13.08
N PRO A 6 18.86 -44.36 12.99
CA PRO A 6 18.19 -43.11 13.37
C PRO A 6 18.47 -42.69 14.83
N GLU A 7 18.61 -43.65 15.73
CA GLU A 7 18.99 -43.48 17.15
C GLU A 7 20.38 -42.83 17.29
N GLU A 8 21.30 -43.21 16.41
CA GLU A 8 22.70 -42.77 16.42
C GLU A 8 22.88 -41.40 15.76
N MET A 9 22.11 -41.12 14.70
CA MET A 9 21.91 -39.75 14.22
C MET A 9 21.29 -38.85 15.31
N ARG A 10 20.31 -39.34 16.08
CA ARG A 10 19.69 -38.61 17.20
C ARG A 10 20.71 -38.32 18.31
N ARG A 11 21.55 -39.29 18.70
CA ARG A 11 22.67 -39.08 19.63
C ARG A 11 23.67 -38.03 19.11
N ARG A 12 24.07 -38.09 17.84
CA ARG A 12 25.00 -37.11 17.24
C ARG A 12 24.39 -35.69 17.15
N ARG A 13 23.07 -35.56 16.94
CA ARG A 13 22.35 -34.26 16.99
C ARG A 13 22.31 -33.71 18.42
N LEU A 14 22.02 -34.53 19.42
CA LEU A 14 22.04 -34.13 20.83
C LEU A 14 23.43 -33.72 21.31
N ALA A 15 24.49 -34.44 20.91
CA ALA A 15 25.87 -34.09 21.24
C ALA A 15 26.28 -32.71 20.70
N ARG A 16 25.81 -32.32 19.50
CA ARG A 16 26.05 -30.97 18.94
C ARG A 16 25.29 -29.87 19.68
N LEU A 17 24.09 -30.15 20.19
CA LEU A 17 23.32 -29.19 20.99
C LEU A 17 23.93 -28.96 22.39
N GLY A 18 24.61 -29.96 22.96
CA GLY A 18 25.32 -29.80 24.24
C GLY A 18 26.54 -28.87 24.18
N GLY A 19 27.18 -28.73 23.02
CA GLY A 19 28.42 -27.95 22.84
C GLY A 19 28.26 -26.43 22.73
N LEU A 20 27.05 -25.89 22.86
CA LEU A 20 26.75 -24.46 22.66
C LEU A 20 26.48 -23.69 23.96
N ASN A 21 26.48 -24.35 25.12
CA ASN A 21 26.12 -23.77 26.43
C ASN A 21 27.31 -23.65 27.39
N SER A 22 28.47 -23.15 26.94
CA SER A 22 29.67 -23.03 27.80
C SER A 22 30.59 -21.85 27.48
N SER A 23 30.09 -20.62 27.59
CA SER A 23 30.93 -19.40 27.69
C SER A 23 30.17 -18.24 28.35
N SER A 24 30.25 -18.13 29.68
CA SER A 24 29.59 -17.05 30.45
C SER A 24 30.39 -16.64 31.68
N THR A 25 31.45 -15.84 31.47
CA THR A 25 32.30 -15.11 32.44
C THR A 25 33.37 -14.38 31.60
N SER A 26 33.96 -13.25 31.98
CA SER A 26 33.71 -12.31 33.09
C SER A 26 34.24 -10.93 32.71
N SER A 27 33.79 -9.88 33.38
CA SER A 27 34.35 -8.52 33.27
C SER A 27 35.64 -8.38 34.06
N GLU A 28 36.68 -7.78 33.48
CA GLU A 28 37.87 -7.32 34.23
C GLU A 28 38.49 -6.08 33.56
N ASN A 29 39.19 -5.25 34.35
CA ASN A 29 39.73 -3.95 33.92
C ASN A 29 41.19 -4.07 33.43
N GLY A 30 41.63 -3.12 32.60
CA GLY A 30 43.05 -2.96 32.25
C GLY A 30 43.35 -1.64 31.55
N ASP A 31 44.03 -0.72 32.25
CA ASP A 31 44.63 0.48 31.65
C ASP A 31 45.89 0.10 30.83
N GLN A 32 46.10 0.76 29.67
CA GLN A 32 47.36 1.47 29.40
C GLN A 32 47.37 2.31 28.09
N ALA A 33 47.43 3.63 28.31
CA ALA A 33 48.24 4.66 27.66
C ALA A 33 48.92 4.47 26.27
N LEU A 34 48.90 5.58 25.51
CA LEU A 34 49.94 6.12 24.61
C LEU A 34 50.36 5.32 23.36
N SER A 35 49.97 5.81 22.17
CA SER A 35 50.86 6.67 21.36
C SER A 35 50.20 7.22 20.08
N SER A 36 50.53 8.47 19.78
CA SER A 36 50.53 9.10 18.44
C SER A 36 52.03 9.33 18.07
N PRO A 37 52.45 9.68 16.84
CA PRO A 37 51.86 10.67 15.91
C PRO A 37 51.60 10.02 14.51
N ASP A 38 51.53 10.68 13.34
CA ASP A 38 51.83 12.07 12.94
C ASP A 38 51.06 12.50 11.66
N VAL A 39 51.25 13.74 11.22
CA VAL A 39 50.71 14.32 9.97
C VAL A 39 51.83 15.00 9.17
N PRO A 40 51.85 14.84 7.83
CA PRO A 40 52.42 15.87 6.97
C PRO A 40 51.51 16.29 5.80
N MET A 41 51.09 17.55 5.84
CA MET A 41 50.96 18.47 4.70
C MET A 41 52.13 19.49 4.83
N PRO A 42 52.46 20.34 3.83
CA PRO A 42 51.76 20.62 2.56
C PRO A 42 52.69 20.53 1.33
N ASP A 43 52.25 21.00 0.16
CA ASP A 43 52.86 22.21 -0.43
C ASP A 43 52.01 22.80 -1.57
N ALA A 44 52.33 24.04 -2.01
CA ALA A 44 51.62 24.73 -3.09
C ALA A 44 52.52 25.67 -3.91
N SER A 45 52.30 25.70 -5.23
CA SER A 45 52.70 26.74 -6.20
C SER A 45 52.29 26.28 -7.61
N ASP A 46 52.30 27.09 -8.67
CA ASP A 46 51.98 28.50 -8.96
C ASP A 46 52.20 28.64 -10.50
N ALA A 47 52.04 29.85 -11.07
CA ALA A 47 52.36 30.22 -12.46
C ALA A 47 51.40 29.73 -13.60
N ILE A 48 51.30 30.37 -14.78
CA ILE A 48 51.24 31.79 -15.24
C ILE A 48 51.33 31.78 -16.80
N VAL A 49 50.59 32.66 -17.52
CA VAL A 49 50.80 33.04 -18.96
C VAL A 49 50.48 31.96 -20.05
N SER A 50 50.01 32.24 -21.29
CA SER A 50 49.33 33.40 -21.95
C SER A 50 48.73 32.98 -23.35
N PRO A 51 48.41 33.82 -24.39
CA PRO A 51 47.23 33.55 -25.26
C PRO A 51 47.40 33.49 -26.80
N THR A 52 46.32 33.04 -27.48
CA THR A 52 45.97 33.09 -28.92
C THR A 52 44.41 33.08 -29.01
N LYS A 53 43.61 33.80 -29.83
CA LYS A 53 43.71 34.48 -31.16
C LYS A 53 43.97 33.51 -32.33
N ASP A 54 43.31 33.55 -33.50
CA ASP A 54 42.57 34.55 -34.29
C ASP A 54 41.14 34.03 -34.69
N VAL A 55 40.11 34.75 -35.14
CA VAL A 55 39.88 35.91 -36.06
C VAL A 55 39.82 35.55 -37.55
N GLU A 56 38.61 35.46 -38.13
CA GLU A 56 38.27 36.11 -39.41
C GLU A 56 36.75 36.28 -39.69
N MET A 57 36.41 37.43 -40.26
CA MET A 57 35.20 37.86 -40.99
C MET A 57 35.73 38.52 -42.30
N PRO A 58 34.95 39.07 -43.30
CA PRO A 58 33.51 39.40 -43.33
C PRO A 58 32.80 39.14 -44.69
N GLN A 59 31.54 39.62 -44.88
CA GLN A 59 31.14 40.61 -45.92
C GLN A 59 29.64 41.03 -45.83
N MET A 60 29.24 42.05 -46.62
CA MET A 60 27.99 42.86 -46.57
C MET A 60 27.72 43.45 -48.00
N PRO A 61 26.75 44.37 -48.31
CA PRO A 61 25.35 44.60 -47.85
C PRO A 61 24.24 44.64 -48.99
N PRO A 62 23.51 45.75 -49.37
CA PRO A 62 22.04 45.95 -49.17
C PRO A 62 21.27 46.49 -50.45
N PRO A 63 20.21 47.37 -50.45
CA PRO A 63 19.00 47.67 -49.61
C PRO A 63 17.63 47.73 -50.41
N ILE A 64 16.58 48.43 -49.88
CA ILE A 64 15.34 49.05 -50.53
C ILE A 64 14.06 48.15 -50.66
N SER A 65 12.78 48.58 -50.50
CA SER A 65 12.10 49.77 -49.86
C SER A 65 10.52 49.70 -49.85
N GLN A 66 9.82 50.46 -48.95
CA GLN A 66 8.40 50.96 -49.00
C GLN A 66 7.21 49.95 -48.93
N ASP A 67 5.96 50.24 -48.46
CA ASP A 67 5.34 51.34 -47.65
C ASP A 67 3.92 50.96 -47.05
N SER A 68 3.46 51.73 -46.05
CA SER A 68 2.06 52.08 -45.62
C SER A 68 0.93 51.11 -45.14
N GLU A 69 0.55 51.26 -43.85
CA GLU A 69 -0.79 51.60 -43.24
C GLU A 69 -2.14 50.77 -43.32
N ILE A 70 -2.84 50.77 -42.14
CA ILE A 70 -4.31 50.88 -41.86
C ILE A 70 -5.30 49.63 -41.81
N THR A 71 -5.59 49.21 -40.56
CA THR A 71 -6.89 49.00 -39.82
C THR A 71 -8.11 48.14 -40.29
N GLU A 72 -8.74 47.46 -39.30
CA GLU A 72 -10.17 47.05 -39.09
C GLU A 72 -10.73 45.62 -39.38
N LYS A 73 -11.33 45.04 -38.30
CA LYS A 73 -12.57 44.20 -38.18
C LYS A 73 -12.76 42.85 -38.92
N PRO A 74 -13.53 41.94 -38.29
CA PRO A 74 -14.41 40.99 -39.00
C PRO A 74 -15.87 40.99 -38.50
N MET A 75 -16.77 40.46 -39.34
CA MET A 75 -18.18 40.13 -39.03
C MET A 75 -18.44 38.62 -39.21
N GLN A 76 -19.35 38.07 -38.37
CA GLN A 76 -20.63 37.38 -38.69
C GLN A 76 -20.82 36.71 -40.09
N VAL A 77 -21.57 35.61 -40.28
CA VAL A 77 -22.41 34.76 -39.37
C VAL A 77 -22.69 33.36 -39.98
N ASP A 78 -23.28 32.47 -39.16
CA ASP A 78 -23.82 31.09 -39.35
C ASP A 78 -24.30 30.58 -40.73
N GLU A 79 -24.39 29.24 -40.89
CA GLU A 79 -25.72 28.56 -41.02
C GLU A 79 -25.74 27.00 -40.92
N CYS A 80 -26.85 26.46 -40.36
CA CYS A 80 -27.57 25.20 -40.71
C CYS A 80 -26.91 23.77 -40.69
N SER A 81 -27.60 22.62 -40.46
CA SER A 81 -28.98 22.31 -39.97
C SER A 81 -29.23 20.78 -39.74
N LYS A 82 -30.46 20.42 -39.26
CA LYS A 82 -31.18 19.10 -39.22
C LYS A 82 -31.01 18.14 -38.02
N LYS A 83 -31.99 17.28 -37.62
CA LYS A 83 -33.49 17.37 -37.55
C LYS A 83 -34.09 16.13 -36.81
N GLN A 84 -35.42 16.16 -36.52
CA GLN A 84 -36.35 15.09 -36.08
C GLN A 84 -36.30 14.63 -34.60
N MET A 85 -37.35 14.03 -34.00
CA MET A 85 -38.82 14.31 -33.84
C MET A 85 -39.62 13.03 -33.52
N ASN A 86 -40.62 13.13 -32.62
CA ASN A 86 -41.95 12.45 -32.58
C ASN A 86 -42.57 12.70 -31.16
N SER A 87 -43.71 13.38 -30.94
CA SER A 87 -45.14 13.10 -31.28
C SER A 87 -45.81 12.08 -30.31
N SER A 88 -47.03 12.25 -29.76
CA SER A 88 -48.11 13.26 -30.00
C SER A 88 -49.28 13.17 -28.98
N GLY A 89 -50.00 14.29 -28.75
CA GLY A 89 -51.46 14.37 -28.49
C GLY A 89 -52.00 13.99 -27.10
N VAL A 90 -53.19 14.45 -26.65
CA VAL A 90 -54.25 15.29 -27.29
C VAL A 90 -54.91 16.24 -26.27
N ASP A 91 -55.40 17.38 -26.76
CA ASP A 91 -55.98 18.55 -26.09
C ASP A 91 -57.45 18.44 -25.61
N VAL A 92 -57.88 19.36 -24.73
CA VAL A 92 -59.25 19.95 -24.74
C VAL A 92 -59.23 21.43 -24.29
N ASP A 93 -59.93 22.28 -25.06
CA ASP A 93 -60.45 23.66 -24.83
C ASP A 93 -61.17 23.91 -23.48
N SER A 94 -61.63 25.12 -23.06
CA SER A 94 -61.44 26.57 -23.33
C SER A 94 -62.18 27.34 -22.18
N GLY A 95 -62.22 28.67 -22.01
CA GLY A 95 -61.83 29.84 -22.81
C GLY A 95 -62.24 31.15 -22.05
N ILE A 96 -62.71 32.20 -22.77
CA ILE A 96 -63.03 33.59 -22.32
C ILE A 96 -61.78 34.49 -22.21
N GLU A 97 -61.47 35.44 -23.12
CA GLU A 97 -62.19 36.62 -23.70
C GLU A 97 -62.27 37.85 -22.74
N ASN A 98 -62.20 39.13 -23.14
CA ASN A 98 -61.68 39.89 -24.32
C ASN A 98 -61.39 41.34 -23.82
N MET A 99 -60.41 42.09 -24.34
CA MET A 99 -60.53 43.13 -25.41
C MET A 99 -59.13 43.77 -25.61
N GLU A 100 -58.60 44.03 -26.82
CA GLU A 100 -58.94 45.08 -27.82
C GLU A 100 -58.54 46.53 -27.41
N VAL A 101 -57.91 47.39 -28.23
CA VAL A 101 -57.45 47.31 -29.66
C VAL A 101 -56.14 48.12 -29.84
N ASP A 102 -55.37 47.86 -30.92
CA ASP A 102 -54.42 48.82 -31.54
C ASP A 102 -55.17 49.97 -32.25
N ASP A 103 -54.50 51.11 -32.53
CA ASP A 103 -54.30 51.63 -33.92
C ASP A 103 -53.44 52.92 -34.04
N SER A 104 -53.02 53.22 -35.28
CA SER A 104 -52.63 54.53 -35.86
C SER A 104 -51.20 55.10 -35.70
N ASP A 105 -50.44 55.02 -36.80
CA ASP A 105 -49.24 55.82 -37.11
C ASP A 105 -49.49 57.35 -37.21
N LYS A 106 -48.48 58.16 -36.84
CA LYS A 106 -48.18 59.43 -37.53
C LYS A 106 -46.76 59.97 -37.32
N LYS A 107 -46.34 60.81 -38.27
CA LYS A 107 -44.95 61.23 -38.56
C LYS A 107 -44.38 62.36 -37.69
N GLU A 108 -43.04 62.44 -37.73
CA GLU A 108 -42.19 63.64 -37.64
C GLU A 108 -42.10 64.41 -36.30
N MET A 109 -40.91 64.32 -35.64
CA MET A 109 -40.05 65.51 -35.55
C MET A 109 -38.57 65.21 -35.19
N THR A 110 -37.72 66.20 -35.45
CA THR A 110 -36.25 66.25 -35.27
C THR A 110 -35.79 66.37 -33.80
N PRO A 111 -34.51 66.10 -33.47
CA PRO A 111 -34.11 65.73 -32.11
C PRO A 111 -33.98 66.88 -31.12
N ARG A 112 -34.05 66.54 -29.81
CA ARG A 112 -33.59 67.39 -28.71
C ARG A 112 -32.73 66.60 -27.73
N SER A 113 -31.56 67.16 -27.42
CA SER A 113 -30.62 66.68 -26.42
C SER A 113 -31.20 66.72 -25.00
N ARG A 114 -30.95 65.67 -24.21
CA ARG A 114 -31.01 65.72 -22.74
C ARG A 114 -29.73 65.14 -22.14
N THR A 115 -28.75 66.02 -21.95
CA THR A 115 -27.67 65.80 -20.98
C THR A 115 -28.26 65.86 -19.57
N THR A 116 -28.32 64.71 -18.89
CA THR A 116 -28.48 64.65 -17.43
C THR A 116 -27.10 64.58 -16.82
N SER A 117 -26.66 65.66 -16.17
CA SER A 117 -25.35 65.76 -15.53
C SER A 117 -25.21 64.81 -14.33
N THR A 118 -24.09 64.10 -14.26
CA THR A 118 -23.56 63.55 -13.01
C THR A 118 -23.12 64.71 -12.12
N GLY A 119 -24.04 65.25 -11.32
CA GLY A 119 -23.71 66.27 -10.32
C GLY A 119 -22.77 65.70 -9.26
N GLU A 120 -21.75 66.48 -8.92
CA GLU A 120 -20.81 66.18 -7.83
C GLU A 120 -21.58 66.07 -6.50
N MET A 121 -21.21 65.10 -5.66
CA MET A 121 -21.84 64.97 -4.33
C MET A 121 -21.38 66.10 -3.42
N THR A 122 -22.32 66.77 -2.75
CA THR A 122 -21.97 67.81 -1.79
C THR A 122 -21.30 67.21 -0.55
N ILE A 123 -20.47 68.01 0.12
CA ILE A 123 -19.77 67.60 1.36
C ILE A 123 -20.77 67.09 2.41
N GLU A 124 -21.97 67.70 2.51
CA GLU A 124 -23.04 67.23 3.41
C GLU A 124 -23.56 65.82 3.08
N GLN A 125 -23.60 65.44 1.80
CA GLN A 125 -23.99 64.08 1.38
C GLN A 125 -22.89 63.07 1.69
N LEU A 126 -21.61 63.46 1.57
CA LEU A 126 -20.46 62.63 1.95
C LEU A 126 -20.39 62.45 3.48
N HIS A 127 -20.65 63.51 4.24
CA HIS A 127 -20.85 63.46 5.69
C HIS A 127 -22.01 62.50 6.06
N SER A 128 -23.13 62.55 5.32
CA SER A 128 -24.25 61.62 5.51
C SER A 128 -23.90 60.16 5.23
N VAL A 129 -22.98 59.89 4.28
CA VAL A 129 -22.43 58.54 4.04
C VAL A 129 -21.57 58.09 5.22
N ILE A 130 -20.64 58.91 5.71
CA ILE A 130 -19.79 58.57 6.87
C ILE A 130 -20.67 58.24 8.09
N SER A 131 -21.68 59.07 8.36
CA SER A 131 -22.64 58.90 9.45
C SER A 131 -23.38 57.55 9.36
N ARG A 132 -23.88 57.16 8.18
CA ARG A 132 -24.50 55.83 7.96
C ARG A 132 -23.51 54.68 8.11
N VAL A 133 -22.35 54.77 7.47
CA VAL A 133 -21.40 53.64 7.39
C VAL A 133 -20.79 53.34 8.77
N LEU A 134 -20.48 54.36 9.57
CA LEU A 134 -19.99 54.20 10.94
C LEU A 134 -21.10 54.07 12.00
N CYS A 135 -22.37 54.32 11.67
CA CYS A 135 -23.49 54.49 12.61
C CYS A 135 -23.21 55.55 13.70
N VAL A 136 -22.73 56.72 13.29
CA VAL A 136 -22.39 57.85 14.18
C VAL A 136 -23.20 59.10 13.84
N SER A 137 -23.45 59.95 14.82
CA SER A 137 -24.16 61.23 14.65
C SER A 137 -23.43 62.37 15.36
N TRP A 138 -23.25 63.47 14.64
CA TRP A 138 -22.78 64.76 15.15
C TRP A 138 -23.86 65.86 15.05
N LYS A 139 -25.13 65.48 14.80
CA LYS A 139 -26.28 66.40 14.75
C LYS A 139 -27.22 66.27 15.95
N GLY A 140 -27.06 65.23 16.76
CA GLY A 140 -27.85 64.94 17.96
C GLY A 140 -27.95 63.44 18.22
N THR A 141 -28.51 63.05 19.38
CA THR A 141 -28.82 61.65 19.68
C THR A 141 -30.01 61.17 18.84
N THR A 142 -29.74 60.24 17.93
CA THR A 142 -30.76 59.56 17.10
C THR A 142 -30.70 58.05 17.35
N GLU A 143 -31.86 57.39 17.39
CA GLU A 143 -31.97 55.95 17.62
C GLU A 143 -31.11 55.16 16.62
N GLY A 144 -30.41 54.12 17.10
CA GLY A 144 -29.47 53.34 16.29
C GLY A 144 -28.14 54.02 15.92
N THR A 145 -27.80 55.19 16.50
CA THR A 145 -26.54 55.90 16.19
C THR A 145 -25.77 56.39 17.42
N ILE A 146 -24.45 56.27 17.39
CA ILE A 146 -23.55 56.75 18.46
C ILE A 146 -23.38 58.26 18.33
N TYR A 147 -23.78 59.04 19.35
CA TYR A 147 -23.57 60.49 19.35
C TYR A 147 -22.12 60.86 19.71
N LEU A 148 -21.51 61.70 18.86
CA LEU A 148 -20.09 62.08 18.89
C LEU A 148 -19.92 63.61 19.07
N PRO A 149 -19.96 64.13 20.30
CA PRO A 149 -19.82 65.57 20.57
C PRO A 149 -18.45 66.18 20.21
N GLU A 150 -17.34 65.44 20.27
CA GLU A 150 -16.00 66.01 19.99
C GLU A 150 -15.79 66.20 18.49
N THR A 151 -16.16 65.19 17.69
CA THR A 151 -16.22 65.26 16.23
C THR A 151 -17.21 66.33 15.76
N ALA A 152 -18.36 66.48 16.44
CA ALA A 152 -19.30 67.57 16.17
C ALA A 152 -18.68 68.96 16.39
N ASN A 153 -17.94 69.13 17.49
CA ASN A 153 -17.25 70.38 17.79
C ASN A 153 -16.15 70.70 16.76
N ALA A 154 -15.37 69.70 16.33
CA ALA A 154 -14.30 69.85 15.33
C ALA A 154 -14.85 70.22 13.93
N ILE A 155 -15.91 69.54 13.47
CA ILE A 155 -16.64 69.92 12.25
C ILE A 155 -17.16 71.37 12.37
N SER A 156 -17.63 71.78 13.55
CA SER A 156 -18.14 73.15 13.78
C SER A 156 -17.06 74.23 13.87
N SER A 157 -15.80 73.91 14.19
CA SER A 157 -14.69 74.87 14.28
C SER A 157 -14.06 75.09 12.92
N CYS A 158 -13.72 74.02 12.19
CA CYS A 158 -13.17 74.13 10.84
C CYS A 158 -14.13 74.89 9.89
N SER A 159 -15.44 74.68 10.05
CA SER A 159 -16.50 75.41 9.32
C SER A 159 -16.54 76.92 9.63
N LYS A 160 -16.13 77.34 10.83
CA LYS A 160 -16.00 78.76 11.22
C LYS A 160 -14.67 79.38 10.74
N GLU A 161 -13.62 78.57 10.61
CA GLU A 161 -12.26 79.01 10.29
C GLU A 161 -11.92 78.93 8.79
N GLN A 162 -12.84 78.47 7.95
CA GLN A 162 -12.68 78.30 6.49
C GLN A 162 -11.54 77.35 6.08
N ILE A 163 -11.13 76.45 6.98
CA ILE A 163 -10.12 75.43 6.70
C ILE A 163 -10.76 74.30 5.87
N PRO A 164 -10.17 73.87 4.73
CA PRO A 164 -10.68 72.73 3.98
C PRO A 164 -10.50 71.45 4.81
N VAL A 165 -11.61 70.79 5.15
CA VAL A 165 -11.60 69.59 5.99
C VAL A 165 -11.39 68.35 5.12
N ASP A 166 -10.36 67.55 5.43
CA ASP A 166 -10.21 66.24 4.83
C ASP A 166 -11.26 65.27 5.40
N LEU A 167 -11.96 64.55 4.52
CA LEU A 167 -12.89 63.50 4.90
C LEU A 167 -12.15 62.33 5.58
N SER A 168 -10.87 62.13 5.29
CA SER A 168 -9.98 61.21 6.00
C SER A 168 -9.92 61.54 7.50
N ASP A 169 -9.73 62.80 7.85
CA ASP A 169 -9.57 63.23 9.25
C ASP A 169 -10.89 63.08 10.03
N ILE A 170 -12.04 63.38 9.41
CA ILE A 170 -13.37 63.18 10.03
C ILE A 170 -13.59 61.69 10.35
N VAL A 171 -13.29 60.77 9.43
CA VAL A 171 -13.47 59.33 9.65
C VAL A 171 -12.51 58.84 10.75
N SER A 172 -11.27 59.34 10.77
CA SER A 172 -10.30 59.02 11.82
C SER A 172 -10.73 59.52 13.20
N GLN A 173 -11.16 60.79 13.30
CA GLN A 173 -11.63 61.36 14.56
C GLN A 173 -12.87 60.63 15.08
N ALA A 174 -13.83 60.30 14.20
CA ALA A 174 -15.03 59.57 14.59
C ALA A 174 -14.72 58.17 15.16
N ILE A 175 -13.78 57.43 14.54
CA ILE A 175 -13.36 56.12 15.06
C ILE A 175 -12.63 56.26 16.40
N ILE A 176 -11.75 57.26 16.55
CA ILE A 176 -11.03 57.54 17.80
C ILE A 176 -11.98 57.92 18.95
N GLU A 177 -13.02 58.72 18.70
CA GLU A 177 -14.01 59.11 19.72
C GLU A 177 -14.87 57.90 20.15
N VAL A 178 -15.25 57.02 19.22
CA VAL A 178 -15.89 55.75 19.55
C VAL A 178 -14.99 54.85 20.41
N PHE A 179 -13.67 54.84 20.16
CA PHE A 179 -12.72 54.08 20.99
C PHE A 179 -12.61 54.65 22.41
N HIS A 180 -12.63 55.98 22.57
CA HIS A 180 -12.66 56.61 23.90
C HIS A 180 -13.92 56.24 24.69
N LYS A 181 -15.08 56.14 24.03
CA LYS A 181 -16.32 55.64 24.65
C LYS A 181 -16.18 54.21 25.17
N PHE A 182 -15.66 53.29 24.36
CA PHE A 182 -15.37 51.92 24.83
C PHE A 182 -14.34 51.88 25.98
N ALA A 183 -13.31 52.73 25.93
CA ALA A 183 -12.28 52.81 26.97
C ALA A 183 -12.80 53.40 28.30
N SER A 184 -13.79 54.30 28.25
CA SER A 184 -14.44 54.87 29.43
C SER A 184 -15.42 53.92 30.15
N GLY A 185 -15.67 52.73 29.59
CA GLY A 185 -16.62 51.75 30.12
C GLY A 185 -18.07 51.96 29.64
N GLU A 186 -18.33 52.94 28.78
CA GLU A 186 -19.58 52.99 28.02
C GLU A 186 -19.63 51.84 27.01
N ASP A 187 -20.84 51.35 26.72
CA ASP A 187 -21.07 50.24 25.80
C ASP A 187 -21.97 50.72 24.64
N PRO A 188 -21.41 51.52 23.69
CA PRO A 188 -22.18 52.25 22.68
C PRO A 188 -22.90 51.37 21.66
N LEU A 189 -22.80 50.04 21.78
CA LEU A 189 -23.54 49.06 20.95
C LEU A 189 -24.88 48.64 21.57
N LYS A 190 -25.15 48.96 22.85
CA LYS A 190 -26.41 48.56 23.52
C LYS A 190 -27.65 49.07 22.79
N ASP A 191 -27.62 50.33 22.37
CA ASP A 191 -28.76 51.01 21.73
C ASP A 191 -28.84 50.75 20.22
N ILE A 192 -27.91 49.95 19.68
CA ILE A 192 -27.88 49.46 18.28
C ILE A 192 -28.41 48.00 18.22
N ALA A 193 -28.31 47.24 19.31
CA ALA A 193 -28.57 45.80 19.35
C ALA A 193 -30.06 45.39 19.31
N VAL A 194 -31.00 46.31 19.10
CA VAL A 194 -32.45 46.06 19.24
C VAL A 194 -33.07 45.46 17.97
N ASP A 195 -32.73 45.95 16.77
CA ASP A 195 -33.39 45.55 15.51
C ASP A 195 -32.74 44.35 14.80
N ALA A 196 -31.50 43.99 15.14
CA ALA A 196 -30.70 43.01 14.39
C ALA A 196 -31.17 41.53 14.51
N MET A 197 -32.34 41.27 15.11
CA MET A 197 -32.80 39.91 15.45
C MET A 197 -34.11 39.45 14.79
N LEU A 198 -34.74 40.26 13.93
CA LEU A 198 -36.03 39.93 13.30
C LEU A 198 -35.98 39.76 11.76
N ASP A 199 -35.33 40.66 11.03
CA ASP A 199 -35.34 40.66 9.55
C ASP A 199 -34.34 39.69 8.91
N CYS A 200 -34.52 38.38 9.15
CA CYS A 200 -33.75 37.33 8.50
C CYS A 200 -34.57 36.08 8.13
N LYS A 201 -35.89 36.25 7.90
CA LYS A 201 -36.81 35.24 7.36
C LYS A 201 -37.73 35.87 6.32
N GLU A 202 -38.14 35.05 5.34
CA GLU A 202 -38.88 35.44 4.12
C GLU A 202 -38.02 36.29 3.14
N SER A 203 -38.07 36.14 1.81
CA SER A 203 -38.94 35.35 0.91
C SER A 203 -38.09 34.56 -0.15
N PRO A 204 -38.54 34.12 -1.36
CA PRO A 204 -38.55 32.67 -1.65
C PRO A 204 -37.91 32.19 -2.99
N THR A 205 -37.64 30.87 -3.10
CA THR A 205 -37.63 29.99 -4.32
C THR A 205 -36.90 30.44 -5.60
N SER A 206 -36.09 29.66 -6.34
CA SER A 206 -35.80 28.20 -6.44
C SER A 206 -34.61 28.01 -7.44
N PRO A 207 -34.20 26.79 -7.85
CA PRO A 207 -33.78 25.64 -7.03
C PRO A 207 -32.41 25.07 -7.47
N LEU A 208 -31.59 24.54 -6.57
CA LEU A 208 -30.51 23.59 -6.93
C LEU A 208 -30.15 22.64 -5.78
N ILE A 209 -30.21 21.36 -6.09
CA ILE A 209 -30.19 20.16 -5.22
C ILE A 209 -29.09 20.18 -4.14
N SER A 210 -29.44 19.86 -2.89
CA SER A 210 -28.50 19.51 -1.81
C SER A 210 -29.11 18.47 -0.86
N PRO A 211 -28.38 17.41 -0.46
CA PRO A 211 -28.95 16.31 0.33
C PRO A 211 -28.76 16.47 1.86
N GLY A 212 -29.87 16.49 2.60
CA GLY A 212 -29.96 15.98 3.98
C GLY A 212 -29.32 16.82 5.10
N SER A 213 -29.97 17.90 5.51
CA SER A 213 -29.74 18.55 6.82
C SER A 213 -30.36 17.73 7.96
N PHE A 214 -29.58 17.43 8.99
CA PHE A 214 -30.03 16.83 10.26
C PHE A 214 -29.86 17.86 11.38
N ASP A 215 -30.96 18.27 12.03
CA ASP A 215 -30.92 19.17 13.19
C ASP A 215 -30.57 18.41 14.47
N PRO A 216 -29.52 18.80 15.23
CA PRO A 216 -29.08 18.08 16.42
C PRO A 216 -29.57 18.70 17.75
N PHE A 217 -30.55 19.60 17.73
CA PHE A 217 -30.98 20.40 18.90
C PHE A 217 -32.47 20.28 19.25
N ASN A 218 -33.11 19.13 19.02
CA ASN A 218 -34.30 18.79 19.81
C ASN A 218 -34.53 17.27 19.95
N SER A 219 -34.23 16.73 21.12
CA SER A 219 -34.69 15.40 21.56
C SER A 219 -34.78 15.35 23.08
N SER A 220 -35.99 15.48 23.60
CA SER A 220 -36.28 15.36 25.04
C SER A 220 -36.08 13.92 25.53
N ASN A 221 -35.29 13.74 26.58
CA ASN A 221 -35.48 12.72 27.61
C ASN A 221 -34.62 13.08 28.83
N GLU A 222 -35.12 12.74 30.02
CA GLU A 222 -34.47 13.02 31.31
C GLU A 222 -33.54 11.87 31.76
N GLU A 223 -32.98 12.02 32.97
CA GLU A 223 -32.28 10.99 33.75
C GLU A 223 -30.94 10.44 33.21
N ALA A 224 -29.86 11.19 33.45
CA ALA A 224 -28.73 10.68 34.24
C ALA A 224 -27.88 11.85 34.77
N LYS A 225 -27.64 11.91 36.09
CA LYS A 225 -26.63 12.81 36.68
C LYS A 225 -25.27 12.11 36.68
N ASP A 226 -24.27 12.70 36.03
CA ASP A 226 -22.87 12.45 36.37
C ASP A 226 -22.07 13.76 36.25
N SER A 227 -21.15 14.00 37.19
CA SER A 227 -20.86 15.35 37.70
C SER A 227 -19.51 15.93 37.26
N GLN A 228 -19.15 15.78 35.97
CA GLN A 228 -17.91 16.35 35.41
C GLN A 228 -18.08 16.79 33.94
N ASN A 229 -18.53 18.04 33.68
CA ASN A 229 -18.42 18.69 32.36
C ASN A 229 -18.74 20.22 32.31
N GLU A 230 -18.49 21.01 33.36
CA GLU A 230 -18.77 22.47 33.32
C GLU A 230 -17.76 23.28 32.47
N ASP A 231 -16.51 22.83 32.34
CA ASP A 231 -15.44 23.63 31.71
C ASP A 231 -15.64 23.96 30.22
N ASN A 232 -16.45 23.18 29.50
CA ASN A 232 -16.65 23.31 28.04
C ASN A 232 -17.55 24.49 27.61
N LYS A 233 -17.94 25.40 28.52
CA LYS A 233 -18.77 26.57 28.22
C LYS A 233 -18.05 27.93 28.17
N LYS A 234 -16.72 27.97 28.34
CA LYS A 234 -15.92 29.20 28.23
C LYS A 234 -15.49 29.55 26.78
N GLN A 235 -16.45 29.76 25.88
CA GLN A 235 -16.15 30.53 24.66
C GLN A 235 -16.04 32.01 25.03
N LEU A 236 -14.88 32.63 24.77
CA LEU A 236 -14.72 34.07 24.98
C LEU A 236 -15.57 34.84 23.96
N SER A 237 -16.31 35.84 24.44
CA SER A 237 -16.97 36.83 23.60
C SER A 237 -15.93 37.61 22.78
N PRO A 238 -16.13 37.82 21.47
CA PRO A 238 -15.22 38.63 20.67
C PRO A 238 -15.17 40.09 21.17
N PRO A 239 -14.04 40.80 20.99
CA PRO A 239 -13.90 42.15 21.48
C PRO A 239 -14.76 43.15 20.71
N LYS A 240 -15.63 43.85 21.42
CA LYS A 240 -16.67 44.74 20.86
C LYS A 240 -16.14 45.84 19.94
N ILE A 241 -14.97 46.40 20.25
CA ILE A 241 -14.28 47.38 19.41
C ILE A 241 -14.01 46.79 18.01
N LEU A 242 -13.54 45.54 17.94
CA LEU A 242 -13.26 44.85 16.68
C LEU A 242 -14.55 44.45 15.95
N VAL A 243 -15.61 44.05 16.68
CA VAL A 243 -16.95 43.82 16.10
C VAL A 243 -17.44 45.08 15.39
N TYR A 244 -17.40 46.24 16.06
CA TYR A 244 -17.81 47.53 15.50
C TYR A 244 -17.03 47.92 14.22
N LEU A 245 -15.72 47.69 14.19
CA LEU A 245 -14.89 47.96 13.00
C LEU A 245 -15.23 47.03 11.82
N LEU A 246 -15.44 45.74 12.10
CA LEU A 246 -15.79 44.74 11.09
C LEU A 246 -17.20 44.99 10.52
N GLU A 247 -18.17 45.34 11.36
CA GLU A 247 -19.49 45.76 10.92
C GLU A 247 -19.46 47.05 10.11
N SER A 248 -18.66 48.05 10.53
CA SER A 248 -18.51 49.31 9.79
C SER A 248 -17.88 49.07 8.41
N TYR A 249 -16.87 48.21 8.33
CA TYR A 249 -16.30 47.74 7.06
C TYR A 249 -17.33 46.99 6.20
N ALA A 250 -18.18 46.15 6.80
CA ALA A 250 -19.26 45.46 6.10
C ALA A 250 -20.33 46.44 5.56
N ARG A 251 -20.68 47.47 6.35
CA ARG A 251 -21.62 48.54 5.97
C ARG A 251 -21.14 49.33 4.73
N VAL A 252 -19.82 49.47 4.51
CA VAL A 252 -19.29 50.01 3.24
C VAL A 252 -19.81 49.23 2.03
N HIS A 253 -19.81 47.90 2.09
CA HIS A 253 -20.26 47.06 0.97
C HIS A 253 -21.78 47.11 0.77
N THR A 254 -22.55 47.29 1.85
CA THR A 254 -24.00 47.56 1.75
C THR A 254 -24.25 48.89 1.04
N GLU A 255 -23.51 49.95 1.38
CA GLU A 255 -23.66 51.27 0.76
C GLU A 255 -23.24 51.27 -0.72
N GLU A 256 -22.19 50.53 -1.09
CA GLU A 256 -21.81 50.26 -2.48
C GLU A 256 -22.94 49.56 -3.25
N ARG A 257 -23.52 48.49 -2.68
CA ARG A 257 -24.61 47.74 -3.32
C ARG A 257 -25.83 48.63 -3.54
N ASN A 258 -26.14 49.50 -2.59
CA ASN A 258 -27.26 50.44 -2.66
C ASN A 258 -27.00 51.57 -3.68
N ASN A 259 -25.73 51.97 -3.90
CA ASN A 259 -25.35 53.14 -4.71
C ASN A 259 -24.38 52.81 -5.86
N ALA A 260 -24.45 51.62 -6.45
CA ALA A 260 -23.40 51.06 -7.32
C ALA A 260 -22.88 51.97 -8.45
N LYS A 261 -23.74 52.80 -9.07
CA LYS A 261 -23.36 53.76 -10.14
C LYS A 261 -22.68 55.04 -9.65
N ARG A 262 -22.70 55.32 -8.33
CA ARG A 262 -22.05 56.47 -7.68
C ARG A 262 -20.82 56.03 -6.88
N ALA A 263 -20.90 54.88 -6.21
CA ALA A 263 -19.78 54.30 -5.44
C ALA A 263 -18.58 53.89 -6.31
N SER A 264 -18.76 53.81 -7.64
CA SER A 264 -17.73 53.53 -8.65
C SER A 264 -17.05 54.78 -9.23
N VAL A 265 -17.34 55.98 -8.70
CA VAL A 265 -16.79 57.25 -9.19
C VAL A 265 -16.32 58.13 -8.01
N PRO A 266 -15.18 58.82 -8.12
CA PRO A 266 -14.80 59.91 -7.20
C PRO A 266 -15.91 60.97 -7.04
N PRO A 267 -16.05 61.62 -5.87
CA PRO A 267 -15.28 61.42 -4.63
C PRO A 267 -15.82 60.28 -3.74
N LEU A 268 -16.98 59.68 -4.06
CA LEU A 268 -17.60 58.66 -3.21
C LEU A 268 -16.79 57.36 -3.19
N SER A 269 -16.20 56.96 -4.33
CA SER A 269 -15.33 55.78 -4.38
C SER A 269 -14.11 55.91 -3.46
N ASP A 270 -13.46 57.07 -3.47
CA ASP A 270 -12.28 57.35 -2.65
C ASP A 270 -12.64 57.41 -1.16
N LEU A 271 -13.79 57.99 -0.81
CA LEU A 271 -14.30 57.99 0.56
C LEU A 271 -14.56 56.57 1.08
N LEU A 272 -15.25 55.73 0.30
CA LEU A 272 -15.55 54.34 0.69
C LEU A 272 -14.26 53.48 0.75
N SER A 273 -13.26 53.78 -0.08
CA SER A 273 -11.92 53.21 0.00
C SER A 273 -11.18 53.65 1.28
N THR A 274 -11.23 54.94 1.61
CA THR A 274 -10.62 55.54 2.82
C THR A 274 -11.22 54.96 4.10
N ILE A 275 -12.55 54.84 4.18
CA ILE A 275 -13.23 54.23 5.33
C ILE A 275 -12.75 52.78 5.53
N ARG A 276 -12.61 51.97 4.46
CA ARG A 276 -12.03 50.62 4.58
C ARG A 276 -10.59 50.65 5.05
N ALA A 277 -9.75 51.46 4.43
CA ALA A 277 -8.32 51.56 4.75
C ALA A 277 -8.11 51.95 6.22
N GLN A 278 -8.95 52.84 6.76
CA GLN A 278 -8.94 53.24 8.16
C GLN A 278 -9.55 52.19 9.08
N CYS A 279 -10.68 51.55 8.75
CA CYS A 279 -11.21 50.43 9.54
C CYS A 279 -10.18 49.28 9.67
N VAL A 280 -9.41 49.00 8.61
CA VAL A 280 -8.29 48.05 8.63
C VAL A 280 -7.10 48.58 9.46
N GLN A 281 -6.79 49.89 9.39
CA GLN A 281 -5.74 50.52 10.20
C GLN A 281 -6.03 50.44 11.70
N TYR A 282 -7.20 50.90 12.13
CA TYR A 282 -7.58 50.90 13.53
C TYR A 282 -7.81 49.48 14.04
N ALA A 283 -8.27 48.54 13.20
CA ALA A 283 -8.29 47.12 13.56
C ALA A 283 -6.87 46.57 13.77
N SER A 284 -5.90 46.95 12.94
CA SER A 284 -4.48 46.57 13.11
C SER A 284 -3.95 47.01 14.48
N LEU A 285 -4.18 48.26 14.86
CA LEU A 285 -3.76 48.83 16.16
C LEU A 285 -4.46 48.15 17.35
N VAL A 286 -5.74 47.84 17.23
CA VAL A 286 -6.50 47.08 18.24
C VAL A 286 -5.94 45.66 18.39
N ILE A 287 -5.70 44.93 17.29
CA ILE A 287 -5.20 43.55 17.33
C ILE A 287 -3.79 43.46 17.93
N GLN A 288 -2.96 44.49 17.73
CA GLN A 288 -1.63 44.61 18.33
C GLN A 288 -1.64 45.03 19.83
N GLY A 289 -2.80 45.36 20.40
CA GLY A 289 -2.93 45.74 21.81
C GLY A 289 -2.57 47.19 22.13
N TYR A 290 -2.39 48.07 21.13
CA TYR A 290 -2.19 49.51 21.35
C TYR A 290 -3.46 50.22 21.83
N VAL A 291 -4.63 49.57 21.72
CA VAL A 291 -5.91 50.02 22.27
C VAL A 291 -6.37 48.99 23.31
N PRO A 292 -6.66 49.37 24.57
CA PRO A 292 -6.97 48.42 25.64
C PRO A 292 -8.31 47.70 25.43
N ILE A 293 -8.31 46.38 25.56
CA ILE A 293 -9.47 45.51 25.25
C ILE A 293 -10.15 45.00 26.52
N ASN A 294 -10.70 45.92 27.32
CA ASN A 294 -11.32 45.72 28.65
C ASN A 294 -10.34 45.38 29.78
N GLU A 295 -10.29 46.22 30.81
CA GLU A 295 -9.24 46.22 31.86
C GLU A 295 -9.14 44.96 32.76
N ASN A 296 -10.09 44.03 32.74
CA ASN A 296 -10.28 43.06 33.83
C ASN A 296 -10.54 41.59 33.41
N LYS A 297 -10.13 41.16 32.20
CA LYS A 297 -10.18 39.72 31.82
C LYS A 297 -8.90 39.14 31.22
N ASP A 298 -7.94 39.97 30.79
CA ASP A 298 -6.75 39.50 30.08
C ASP A 298 -5.76 38.70 30.95
N LYS A 299 -5.93 38.69 32.28
CA LYS A 299 -5.11 37.90 33.22
C LYS A 299 -5.35 36.38 33.13
N ASP A 300 -6.51 35.96 32.61
CA ASP A 300 -6.86 34.53 32.41
C ASP A 300 -6.65 34.07 30.96
N LEU A 301 -6.21 34.96 30.06
CA LEU A 301 -6.01 34.66 28.64
C LEU A 301 -4.65 34.00 28.39
N PRO A 302 -4.55 33.00 27.48
CA PRO A 302 -3.26 32.48 27.05
C PRO A 302 -2.41 33.59 26.40
N PRO A 303 -1.10 33.70 26.70
CA PRO A 303 -0.25 34.82 26.26
C PRO A 303 0.04 34.88 24.74
N PHE A 304 -0.66 34.09 23.93
CA PHE A 304 -0.58 34.04 22.47
C PHE A 304 -1.97 34.00 21.81
N TYR A 305 -3.04 34.34 22.53
CA TYR A 305 -4.40 34.36 22.00
C TYR A 305 -4.62 35.53 21.03
N SER A 306 -5.12 35.25 19.83
CA SER A 306 -5.43 36.29 18.83
C SER A 306 -6.88 36.78 18.92
N PRO A 307 -7.13 38.10 19.01
CA PRO A 307 -8.46 38.70 18.85
C PRO A 307 -9.20 38.30 17.56
N LEU A 308 -8.48 37.92 16.50
CA LEU A 308 -9.06 37.47 15.22
C LEU A 308 -9.61 36.03 15.28
N LEU A 309 -9.16 35.20 16.22
CA LEU A 309 -9.45 33.75 16.22
C LEU A 309 -10.96 33.42 16.16
N PRO A 310 -11.86 34.06 16.94
CA PRO A 310 -13.29 33.73 16.87
C PRO A 310 -13.93 34.05 15.51
N PHE A 311 -13.47 35.11 14.85
CA PHE A 311 -14.01 35.52 13.56
C PHE A 311 -13.50 34.63 12.41
N VAL A 312 -12.22 34.25 12.48
CA VAL A 312 -11.57 33.36 11.52
C VAL A 312 -12.12 31.94 11.60
N LEU A 313 -12.32 31.39 12.82
CA LEU A 313 -12.89 30.04 12.98
C LEU A 313 -14.36 29.95 12.55
N ASN A 314 -15.16 30.99 12.78
CA ASN A 314 -16.59 31.02 12.45
C ASN A 314 -16.90 31.60 11.05
N GLN A 315 -15.88 32.04 10.30
CA GLN A 315 -16.00 32.71 9.00
C GLN A 315 -16.92 33.96 9.02
N THR A 316 -16.88 34.73 10.12
CA THR A 316 -17.67 35.96 10.30
C THR A 316 -16.91 37.24 9.93
N LEU A 317 -15.70 37.13 9.36
CA LEU A 317 -14.98 38.28 8.81
C LEU A 317 -15.68 38.81 7.53
N PRO A 318 -15.77 40.15 7.33
CA PRO A 318 -16.28 40.72 6.09
C PRO A 318 -15.42 40.32 4.88
N ARG A 319 -16.07 40.13 3.73
CA ARG A 319 -15.39 39.73 2.48
C ARG A 319 -14.27 40.70 2.12
N GLY A 320 -13.08 40.16 1.90
CA GLY A 320 -11.88 40.93 1.56
C GLY A 320 -11.17 41.63 2.73
N PHE A 321 -11.76 41.72 3.93
CA PHE A 321 -11.12 42.38 5.08
C PHE A 321 -9.74 41.77 5.40
N LEU A 322 -9.68 40.43 5.51
CA LEU A 322 -8.44 39.70 5.79
C LEU A 322 -7.39 39.92 4.69
N HIS A 323 -7.82 39.95 3.42
CA HIS A 323 -6.95 40.23 2.28
C HIS A 323 -6.39 41.67 2.31
N GLN A 324 -7.19 42.66 2.72
CA GLN A 324 -6.71 44.04 2.90
C GLN A 324 -5.79 44.18 4.11
N LEU A 325 -6.08 43.50 5.24
CA LEU A 325 -5.22 43.51 6.41
C LEU A 325 -3.82 42.93 6.09
N VAL A 326 -3.74 41.79 5.41
CA VAL A 326 -2.45 41.21 4.97
C VAL A 326 -1.77 42.13 3.93
N ASN A 327 -2.50 42.67 2.94
CA ASN A 327 -1.90 43.58 1.93
C ASN A 327 -1.48 44.95 2.48
N ARG A 328 -2.02 45.39 3.62
CA ARG A 328 -1.53 46.59 4.32
C ARG A 328 -0.24 46.31 5.09
N THR A 329 -0.19 45.18 5.78
CA THR A 329 0.82 44.92 6.82
C THR A 329 2.05 44.16 6.32
N TYR A 330 1.99 43.41 5.21
CA TYR A 330 3.10 42.55 4.74
C TYR A 330 4.43 43.26 4.38
N LEU A 331 4.43 44.60 4.30
CA LEU A 331 5.64 45.40 4.07
C LEU A 331 6.38 45.75 5.36
N ASP A 332 5.68 45.77 6.51
CA ASP A 332 6.26 45.96 7.83
C ASP A 332 6.38 44.59 8.51
N GLU A 333 7.61 44.07 8.60
CA GLU A 333 7.81 42.72 9.12
C GLU A 333 7.49 42.61 10.63
N GLU A 334 7.53 43.72 11.39
CA GLU A 334 7.17 43.73 12.82
C GLU A 334 5.65 43.83 13.02
N GLU A 335 4.98 44.76 12.33
CA GLU A 335 3.50 44.88 12.36
C GLU A 335 2.85 43.55 11.95
N PHE A 336 3.34 42.96 10.85
CA PHE A 336 2.87 41.68 10.34
C PHE A 336 3.07 40.53 11.34
N LYS A 337 4.25 40.46 11.99
CA LYS A 337 4.57 39.43 12.98
C LYS A 337 3.71 39.55 14.23
N ASN A 338 3.45 40.77 14.71
CA ASN A 338 2.64 41.01 15.91
C ASN A 338 1.18 40.59 15.71
N ILE A 339 0.61 40.79 14.51
CA ILE A 339 -0.78 40.41 14.20
C ILE A 339 -0.93 38.91 13.96
N PHE A 340 -0.06 38.33 13.12
CA PHE A 340 -0.30 36.99 12.58
C PHE A 340 0.40 35.86 13.35
N ASN A 341 1.46 36.11 14.13
CA ASN A 341 2.02 35.07 15.00
C ASN A 341 1.01 34.58 16.06
N PRO A 342 0.31 35.44 16.83
CA PRO A 342 -0.71 34.99 17.77
C PRO A 342 -1.84 34.21 17.08
N LEU A 343 -2.21 34.57 15.84
CA LEU A 343 -3.25 33.86 15.09
C LEU A 343 -2.80 32.44 14.70
N LEU A 344 -1.59 32.29 14.17
CA LEU A 344 -1.02 30.98 13.81
C LEU A 344 -0.84 30.09 15.06
N GLN A 345 -0.34 30.65 16.16
CA GLN A 345 -0.23 29.93 17.45
C GLN A 345 -1.59 29.53 18.01
N SER A 346 -2.59 30.44 17.95
CA SER A 346 -3.96 30.15 18.36
C SER A 346 -4.61 29.04 17.54
N LEU A 347 -4.39 29.03 16.21
CA LEU A 347 -4.87 27.97 15.32
C LEU A 347 -4.20 26.62 15.61
N PHE A 348 -2.89 26.60 15.86
CA PHE A 348 -2.14 25.42 16.28
C PHE A 348 -2.67 24.83 17.60
N LEU A 349 -2.85 25.67 18.63
CA LEU A 349 -3.41 25.25 19.93
C LEU A 349 -4.86 24.75 19.81
N THR A 350 -5.68 25.40 18.97
CA THR A 350 -7.04 24.93 18.65
C THR A 350 -7.01 23.56 17.97
N MET A 351 -6.09 23.37 17.01
CA MET A 351 -5.94 22.12 16.27
C MET A 351 -5.45 20.95 17.17
N GLN A 352 -4.65 21.22 18.20
CA GLN A 352 -4.28 20.21 19.22
C GLN A 352 -5.49 19.66 20.00
N GLN A 353 -6.64 20.34 19.99
CA GLN A 353 -7.90 19.88 20.59
C GLN A 353 -8.89 19.33 19.54
N GLY A 354 -8.50 19.29 18.25
CA GLY A 354 -9.33 18.81 17.15
C GLY A 354 -9.61 17.30 17.24
N SER A 355 -10.87 16.90 17.04
CA SER A 355 -11.27 15.49 16.99
C SER A 355 -12.14 15.19 15.77
N LEU A 356 -12.25 13.91 15.41
CA LEU A 356 -13.25 13.42 14.45
C LEU A 356 -14.63 13.19 15.11
N VAL A 357 -14.68 13.03 16.44
CA VAL A 357 -15.88 12.66 17.22
C VAL A 357 -16.91 13.79 17.29
N GLN A 358 -16.42 15.02 17.44
CA GLN A 358 -17.11 16.28 17.16
C GLN A 358 -16.24 16.97 16.11
N PRO A 359 -16.75 17.43 14.95
CA PRO A 359 -15.93 17.83 13.80
C PRO A 359 -15.24 19.22 13.96
N THR A 360 -14.73 19.51 15.16
CA THR A 360 -14.03 20.74 15.53
C THR A 360 -12.78 20.99 14.69
N HIS A 361 -12.13 19.93 14.18
CA HIS A 361 -10.97 20.01 13.29
C HIS A 361 -11.24 20.76 11.98
N ARG A 362 -12.50 20.79 11.49
CA ARG A 362 -12.85 21.43 10.22
C ARG A 362 -12.56 22.93 10.22
N PHE A 363 -12.78 23.61 11.35
CA PHE A 363 -12.65 25.07 11.46
C PHE A 363 -11.18 25.56 11.36
N PRO A 364 -10.22 25.09 12.19
CA PRO A 364 -8.82 25.52 12.07
C PRO A 364 -8.16 25.08 10.75
N ILE A 365 -8.58 23.95 10.16
CA ILE A 365 -8.09 23.52 8.83
C ILE A 365 -8.56 24.48 7.74
N ARG A 366 -9.86 24.85 7.71
CA ARG A 366 -10.39 25.84 6.75
C ARG A 366 -9.79 27.24 6.95
N ALA A 367 -9.61 27.66 8.20
CA ALA A 367 -8.95 28.91 8.53
C ALA A 367 -7.52 28.97 7.97
N LEU A 368 -6.74 27.89 8.14
CA LEU A 368 -5.39 27.81 7.59
C LEU A 368 -5.39 27.76 6.05
N ASP A 369 -6.37 27.06 5.45
CA ASP A 369 -6.58 26.98 4.00
C ASP A 369 -6.92 28.35 3.35
N GLU A 370 -7.70 29.17 4.05
CA GLU A 370 -8.02 30.55 3.62
C GLU A 370 -6.80 31.48 3.75
N LEU A 371 -6.06 31.39 4.87
CA LEU A 371 -4.88 32.22 5.15
C LEU A 371 -3.74 32.05 4.11
N ILE A 372 -3.46 30.82 3.68
CA ILE A 372 -2.39 30.52 2.69
C ILE A 372 -2.74 30.87 1.24
N GLU A 373 -4.03 31.01 0.91
CA GLU A 373 -4.47 31.34 -0.44
C GLU A 373 -4.27 32.83 -0.74
N ILE A 374 -4.17 33.68 0.29
CA ILE A 374 -3.88 35.11 0.19
C ILE A 374 -2.51 35.37 -0.46
N LYS A 375 -2.49 36.28 -1.43
CA LYS A 375 -1.29 36.76 -2.13
C LYS A 375 -1.19 38.28 -2.03
N CYS A 376 0.03 38.79 -1.98
CA CYS A 376 0.31 40.21 -1.85
C CYS A 376 1.30 40.70 -2.92
N GLY A 377 1.12 41.96 -3.32
CA GLY A 377 1.99 42.66 -4.27
C GLY A 377 1.95 42.13 -5.71
N PRO A 378 2.59 42.83 -6.67
CA PRO A 378 2.64 42.41 -8.07
C PRO A 378 3.36 41.06 -8.26
N SER A 379 4.31 40.76 -7.37
CA SER A 379 5.07 39.50 -7.32
C SER A 379 4.29 38.30 -6.76
N ASN A 380 3.01 38.45 -6.39
CA ASN A 380 2.15 37.35 -5.94
C ASN A 380 2.70 36.58 -4.72
N VAL A 381 3.38 37.27 -3.80
CA VAL A 381 4.03 36.68 -2.62
C VAL A 381 3.00 36.17 -1.63
N ARG A 382 3.28 35.05 -0.96
CA ARG A 382 2.48 34.50 0.15
C ARG A 382 3.18 34.78 1.49
N PRO A 383 2.99 35.95 2.12
CA PRO A 383 3.72 36.30 3.33
C PRO A 383 3.38 35.37 4.51
N LEU A 384 2.13 34.88 4.58
CA LEU A 384 1.70 33.92 5.59
C LEU A 384 2.39 32.54 5.44
N CYS A 385 2.75 32.12 4.22
CA CYS A 385 3.55 30.90 4.01
C CYS A 385 4.99 31.05 4.50
N LYS A 386 5.61 32.23 4.35
CA LYS A 386 6.92 32.54 4.96
C LYS A 386 6.81 32.50 6.49
N LEU A 387 5.79 33.16 7.05
CA LEU A 387 5.58 33.25 8.49
C LEU A 387 5.33 31.89 9.17
N ILE A 388 4.62 30.95 8.52
CA ILE A 388 4.41 29.58 9.01
C ILE A 388 5.73 28.83 9.24
N ILE A 389 6.74 29.08 8.39
CA ILE A 389 8.06 28.42 8.49
C ILE A 389 8.95 29.12 9.51
N GLU A 390 8.82 30.43 9.68
CA GLU A 390 9.49 31.19 10.74
C GLU A 390 8.96 30.89 12.16
N GLN A 391 7.89 30.10 12.31
CA GLN A 391 7.43 29.64 13.62
C GLN A 391 8.49 28.73 14.27
N LYS A 392 8.80 28.98 15.55
CA LYS A 392 9.71 28.13 16.36
C LYS A 392 9.27 26.65 16.42
N GLN A 393 7.97 26.41 16.21
CA GLN A 393 7.37 25.09 16.13
C GLN A 393 7.36 24.47 14.73
N PHE A 394 7.85 25.11 13.66
CA PHE A 394 7.79 24.51 12.32
C PHE A 394 8.59 23.20 12.27
N SER A 395 9.86 23.26 12.66
CA SER A 395 10.72 22.09 12.89
C SER A 395 11.36 22.19 14.29
N PRO A 396 10.67 21.71 15.35
CA PRO A 396 11.10 21.93 16.73
C PRO A 396 12.26 21.02 17.14
N VAL A 397 13.09 21.49 18.06
CA VAL A 397 14.13 20.66 18.71
C VAL A 397 13.45 19.63 19.61
N LEU A 398 13.63 18.34 19.30
CA LEU A 398 12.97 17.23 19.98
C LEU A 398 13.77 16.82 21.24
N VAL A 399 13.10 16.79 22.38
CA VAL A 399 13.73 16.59 23.71
C VAL A 399 13.42 15.23 24.33
N THR A 400 12.49 14.45 23.79
CA THR A 400 12.09 13.13 24.32
C THR A 400 12.73 11.97 23.55
N PRO A 401 12.81 10.76 24.13
CA PRO A 401 13.12 9.55 23.36
C PRO A 401 12.03 9.19 22.34
N ALA A 402 10.80 9.67 22.53
CA ALA A 402 9.63 9.40 21.70
C ALA A 402 9.56 10.32 20.46
N LYS A 403 10.69 10.56 19.79
CA LYS A 403 10.88 11.61 18.79
C LYS A 403 9.81 11.63 17.68
N GLY A 404 9.43 10.47 17.14
CA GLY A 404 8.40 10.35 16.10
C GLY A 404 7.01 10.74 16.60
N ARG A 405 6.67 10.41 17.85
CA ARG A 405 5.43 10.83 18.51
C ARG A 405 5.45 12.31 18.92
N GLU A 406 6.61 12.80 19.35
CA GLU A 406 6.83 14.18 19.76
C GLU A 406 6.64 15.13 18.58
N VAL A 407 7.30 14.90 17.44
CA VAL A 407 7.20 15.77 16.26
C VAL A 407 5.77 15.83 15.72
N ALA A 408 5.01 14.73 15.76
CA ALA A 408 3.61 14.69 15.35
C ALA A 408 2.67 15.57 16.22
N ARG A 409 3.09 15.97 17.43
CA ARG A 409 2.31 16.83 18.35
C ARG A 409 2.89 18.24 18.50
N THR A 410 4.21 18.38 18.45
CA THR A 410 4.95 19.62 18.71
C THR A 410 5.24 20.43 17.45
N SER A 411 5.37 19.78 16.28
CA SER A 411 5.59 20.51 15.03
C SER A 411 4.31 21.19 14.54
N PHE A 412 4.42 22.34 13.88
CA PHE A 412 3.30 23.22 13.54
C PHE A 412 2.22 22.50 12.71
N LEU A 413 2.62 21.73 11.69
CA LEU A 413 1.71 20.92 10.88
C LEU A 413 1.30 19.60 11.54
N GLY A 414 1.96 19.21 12.63
CA GLY A 414 1.75 17.95 13.35
C GLY A 414 0.30 17.68 13.74
N PRO A 415 -0.36 18.57 14.52
CA PRO A 415 -1.76 18.43 14.89
C PRO A 415 -2.72 18.39 13.70
N PHE A 416 -2.47 19.20 12.66
CA PHE A 416 -3.28 19.25 11.44
C PHE A 416 -3.28 17.88 10.71
N LEU A 417 -2.12 17.25 10.63
CA LEU A 417 -1.94 15.92 10.03
C LEU A 417 -2.45 14.77 10.93
N SER A 418 -2.58 14.98 12.23
CA SER A 418 -2.89 13.93 13.23
C SER A 418 -4.37 13.53 13.36
N ILE A 419 -5.26 13.99 12.49
CA ILE A 419 -6.67 13.55 12.49
C ILE A 419 -6.77 12.09 12.07
N SER A 420 -7.29 11.25 12.97
CA SER A 420 -7.20 9.79 12.85
C SER A 420 -8.52 9.11 13.20
N THR A 421 -8.84 8.02 12.47
CA THR A 421 -9.92 7.10 12.82
C THR A 421 -9.47 5.98 13.76
N PHE A 422 -8.17 5.74 13.88
CA PHE A 422 -7.64 4.55 14.54
C PHE A 422 -7.93 4.60 16.05
N ALA A 423 -8.42 3.48 16.60
CA ALA A 423 -8.80 3.38 18.01
C ALA A 423 -7.60 3.55 18.97
N GLU A 424 -6.39 3.32 18.46
CA GLU A 424 -5.13 3.54 19.17
C GLU A 424 -4.70 5.03 19.22
N ASP A 425 -5.14 5.85 18.26
CA ASP A 425 -4.87 7.30 18.20
C ASP A 425 -6.00 8.10 18.87
N GLN A 426 -7.28 7.78 18.58
CA GLN A 426 -8.47 8.44 19.15
C GLN A 426 -9.51 7.42 19.63
N PRO A 427 -9.41 6.88 20.87
CA PRO A 427 -10.29 5.80 21.35
C PRO A 427 -11.79 6.16 21.36
N LYS A 428 -12.12 7.45 21.57
CA LYS A 428 -13.50 7.96 21.53
C LYS A 428 -14.19 7.77 20.16
N VAL A 429 -13.43 7.63 19.07
CA VAL A 429 -13.96 7.31 17.72
C VAL A 429 -14.57 5.90 17.70
N ALA A 430 -13.88 4.92 18.29
CA ALA A 430 -14.34 3.53 18.39
C ALA A 430 -15.61 3.37 19.24
N GLU A 431 -15.82 4.28 20.19
CA GLU A 431 -16.98 4.30 21.07
C GLU A 431 -18.19 4.98 20.42
N LYS A 432 -18.00 6.16 19.80
CA LYS A 432 -19.11 6.88 19.16
C LYS A 432 -19.60 6.22 17.87
N PHE A 433 -18.69 5.86 16.95
CA PHE A 433 -19.08 5.41 15.60
C PHE A 433 -19.27 3.89 15.48
N PHE A 434 -18.65 3.12 16.37
CA PHE A 434 -18.73 1.64 16.38
C PHE A 434 -19.22 1.11 17.74
N GLY A 435 -19.93 1.95 18.49
CA GLY A 435 -20.45 1.70 19.84
C GLY A 435 -21.30 0.44 19.95
N THR A 436 -22.32 0.36 19.10
CA THR A 436 -23.39 -0.66 19.06
C THR A 436 -22.95 -2.02 18.51
N GLY A 437 -21.78 -2.10 17.85
CA GLY A 437 -21.24 -3.34 17.30
C GLY A 437 -21.76 -3.75 15.93
N SER A 438 -22.56 -2.91 15.25
CA SER A 438 -22.80 -3.05 13.80
C SER A 438 -21.60 -2.54 12.99
N ASN A 439 -21.29 -3.23 11.89
CA ASN A 439 -20.32 -2.75 10.90
C ASN A 439 -21.08 -1.99 9.79
N ASP A 440 -21.68 -0.85 10.14
CA ASP A 440 -22.50 -0.06 9.22
C ASP A 440 -21.62 0.54 8.11
N LYS A 441 -21.71 -0.04 6.91
CA LYS A 441 -20.95 0.39 5.73
C LYS A 441 -21.19 1.86 5.37
N SER A 442 -22.38 2.38 5.64
CA SER A 442 -22.73 3.80 5.50
C SER A 442 -21.92 4.71 6.42
N MET A 443 -21.69 4.30 7.68
CA MET A 443 -20.87 5.05 8.63
C MET A 443 -19.39 5.03 8.22
N ILE A 444 -18.90 3.87 7.76
CA ILE A 444 -17.55 3.73 7.20
C ILE A 444 -17.36 4.67 5.99
N GLN A 445 -18.33 4.71 5.07
CA GLN A 445 -18.30 5.60 3.89
C GLN A 445 -18.39 7.10 4.26
N LEU A 446 -19.15 7.47 5.30
CA LEU A 446 -19.19 8.84 5.80
C LEU A 446 -17.82 9.26 6.35
N ILE A 447 -17.21 8.42 7.19
CA ILE A 447 -15.88 8.64 7.76
C ILE A 447 -14.82 8.75 6.65
N GLN A 448 -14.89 7.90 5.62
CA GLN A 448 -13.98 7.97 4.46
C GLN A 448 -14.10 9.30 3.69
N LYS A 449 -15.33 9.82 3.48
CA LYS A 449 -15.54 11.13 2.85
C LYS A 449 -14.98 12.28 3.68
N GLU A 450 -15.12 12.24 5.01
CA GLU A 450 -14.55 13.26 5.90
C GLU A 450 -13.02 13.22 5.92
N LEU A 451 -12.41 12.02 5.97
CA LEU A 451 -10.96 11.86 5.84
C LEU A 451 -10.44 12.38 4.49
N GLU A 452 -11.12 12.05 3.38
CA GLU A 452 -10.72 12.51 2.04
C GLU A 452 -10.81 14.03 1.91
N SER A 453 -11.91 14.63 2.37
CA SER A 453 -12.06 16.10 2.44
C SER A 453 -10.94 16.75 3.26
N THR A 454 -10.61 16.16 4.41
CA THR A 454 -9.50 16.61 5.28
C THR A 454 -8.15 16.52 4.56
N ARG A 455 -7.86 15.40 3.90
CA ARG A 455 -6.62 15.17 3.15
C ARG A 455 -6.47 16.11 1.95
N LEU A 456 -7.57 16.49 1.29
CA LEU A 456 -7.57 17.44 0.18
C LEU A 456 -7.20 18.87 0.64
N SER A 457 -7.72 19.33 1.79
CA SER A 457 -7.28 20.61 2.40
C SER A 457 -5.84 20.53 2.92
N LEU A 458 -5.44 19.43 3.56
CA LEU A 458 -4.03 19.24 3.96
C LEU A 458 -3.08 19.24 2.75
N HIS A 459 -3.50 18.70 1.61
CA HIS A 459 -2.77 18.79 0.35
C HIS A 459 -2.66 20.24 -0.14
N LYS A 460 -3.75 21.02 -0.15
CA LYS A 460 -3.67 22.46 -0.49
C LYS A 460 -2.65 23.18 0.40
N ILE A 461 -2.67 22.92 1.71
CA ILE A 461 -1.77 23.55 2.70
C ILE A 461 -0.30 23.28 2.36
N ILE A 462 0.08 22.00 2.23
CA ILE A 462 1.47 21.64 1.93
C ILE A 462 1.87 22.06 0.51
N HIS A 463 0.96 21.98 -0.47
CA HIS A 463 1.19 22.47 -1.83
C HIS A 463 1.41 23.99 -1.88
N ALA A 464 0.69 24.79 -1.08
CA ALA A 464 0.86 26.25 -1.04
C ALA A 464 2.23 26.66 -0.49
N LEU A 465 2.72 25.93 0.52
CA LEU A 465 4.07 26.07 1.07
C LEU A 465 5.13 25.67 0.01
N LEU A 466 5.04 24.47 -0.59
CA LEU A 466 5.98 23.98 -1.61
C LEU A 466 6.00 24.81 -2.91
N ALA A 467 4.86 25.41 -3.29
CA ALA A 467 4.78 26.31 -4.43
C ALA A 467 5.56 27.62 -4.19
N THR A 468 5.71 28.05 -2.93
CA THR A 468 6.41 29.28 -2.55
C THR A 468 7.92 29.02 -2.52
N THR A 469 8.68 29.61 -3.45
CA THR A 469 10.10 29.23 -3.67
C THR A 469 10.99 29.41 -2.44
N SER A 470 10.79 30.46 -1.64
CA SER A 470 11.54 30.68 -0.38
C SER A 470 11.22 29.67 0.73
N CYS A 471 10.15 28.89 0.57
CA CYS A 471 9.63 27.94 1.56
C CYS A 471 9.95 26.48 1.20
N ARG A 472 10.17 26.20 -0.09
CA ARG A 472 10.17 24.84 -0.65
C ARG A 472 11.16 23.90 0.03
N ASP A 473 12.42 24.33 0.13
CA ASP A 473 13.51 23.44 0.53
C ASP A 473 13.40 23.07 2.01
N GLN A 474 13.06 24.03 2.87
CA GLN A 474 12.78 23.79 4.31
C GLN A 474 11.56 22.90 4.54
N VAL A 475 10.56 22.92 3.64
CA VAL A 475 9.41 22.00 3.70
C VAL A 475 9.80 20.59 3.24
N LEU A 476 10.68 20.46 2.25
CA LEU A 476 11.24 19.17 1.82
C LEU A 476 12.13 18.55 2.91
N GLU A 477 12.97 19.35 3.57
CA GLU A 477 13.77 18.96 4.74
C GLU A 477 12.89 18.55 5.92
N TYR A 478 11.82 19.29 6.21
CA TYR A 478 10.82 18.91 7.21
C TYR A 478 10.17 17.56 6.88
N LEU A 479 9.71 17.35 5.64
CA LEU A 479 9.12 16.07 5.20
C LEU A 479 10.13 14.91 5.28
N ALA A 480 11.39 15.14 4.92
CA ALA A 480 12.47 14.17 5.09
C ALA A 480 12.75 13.86 6.56
N SER A 481 12.71 14.86 7.44
CA SER A 481 12.84 14.66 8.89
C SER A 481 11.73 13.77 9.43
N LEU A 482 10.48 13.96 9.00
CA LEU A 482 9.34 13.13 9.43
C LEU A 482 9.50 11.65 9.05
N LEU A 483 10.16 11.35 7.92
CA LEU A 483 10.55 9.99 7.54
C LEU A 483 11.60 9.42 8.53
N SER A 484 12.76 10.08 8.66
CA SER A 484 13.86 9.60 9.50
C SER A 484 13.48 9.39 10.98
N LEU A 485 12.62 10.26 11.52
CA LEU A 485 12.13 10.19 12.89
C LEU A 485 11.12 9.06 13.14
N ASN A 486 10.56 8.47 12.06
CA ASN A 486 9.57 7.40 12.11
C ASN A 486 10.00 6.12 11.39
N GLU A 487 11.21 6.07 10.86
CA GLU A 487 11.79 4.95 10.12
C GLU A 487 11.61 3.60 10.83
N LYS A 488 11.78 3.56 12.16
CA LYS A 488 11.59 2.36 13.00
C LYS A 488 10.18 1.74 12.90
N ARG A 489 9.20 2.39 12.26
CA ARG A 489 7.89 1.80 11.97
C ARG A 489 7.95 0.58 11.06
N SER A 490 9.00 0.40 10.24
CA SER A 490 9.18 -0.80 9.40
C SER A 490 9.73 -2.02 10.14
N GLN A 491 10.19 -1.88 11.39
CA GLN A 491 10.78 -2.98 12.16
C GLN A 491 9.75 -4.06 12.53
N ILE A 492 10.16 -5.34 12.53
CA ILE A 492 9.30 -6.50 12.87
C ILE A 492 8.68 -6.36 14.28
N GLN A 493 9.39 -5.71 15.20
CA GLN A 493 8.93 -5.39 16.55
C GLN A 493 9.01 -3.86 16.76
N THR A 494 7.90 -3.16 16.54
CA THR A 494 7.81 -1.70 16.71
C THR A 494 7.42 -1.30 18.14
N GLU A 495 8.18 -0.39 18.75
CA GLU A 495 7.74 0.31 19.97
C GLU A 495 6.77 1.44 19.64
N GLU A 496 5.49 1.10 19.45
CA GLU A 496 4.44 2.04 19.00
C GLU A 496 4.34 3.33 19.85
N HIS A 497 4.74 3.26 21.13
CA HIS A 497 4.68 4.39 22.06
C HIS A 497 5.72 5.49 21.80
N LEU A 498 6.80 5.20 21.06
CA LEU A 498 7.84 6.17 20.69
C LEU A 498 7.57 6.84 19.33
N LEU A 499 6.66 6.28 18.54
CA LEU A 499 6.47 6.57 17.11
C LEU A 499 5.15 7.32 16.86
N ALA A 500 5.05 7.98 15.71
CA ALA A 500 3.82 8.64 15.29
C ALA A 500 2.68 7.64 15.05
N GLY A 501 1.45 8.12 15.27
CA GLY A 501 0.21 7.37 15.04
C GLY A 501 0.01 6.99 13.57
N ASP A 502 -0.84 5.98 13.34
CA ASP A 502 -1.08 5.48 11.98
C ASP A 502 -1.87 6.50 11.13
N GLY A 503 -2.80 7.24 11.74
CA GLY A 503 -3.53 8.31 11.03
C GLY A 503 -2.63 9.44 10.53
N PHE A 504 -1.67 9.88 11.35
CA PHE A 504 -0.69 10.92 11.00
C PHE A 504 0.12 10.53 9.76
N CYS A 505 0.71 9.33 9.77
CA CYS A 505 1.54 8.84 8.68
C CYS A 505 0.72 8.66 7.37
N LEU A 506 -0.52 8.16 7.47
CA LEU A 506 -1.39 7.93 6.32
C LEU A 506 -1.95 9.23 5.71
N ASN A 507 -2.14 10.29 6.51
CA ASN A 507 -2.52 11.59 5.98
C ASN A 507 -1.37 12.27 5.23
N ILE A 508 -0.13 12.19 5.75
CA ILE A 508 1.06 12.66 5.00
C ILE A 508 1.20 11.87 3.71
N LEU A 509 1.13 10.54 3.77
CA LEU A 509 1.16 9.67 2.59
C LEU A 509 0.12 10.11 1.55
N SER A 510 -1.13 10.35 1.97
CA SER A 510 -2.18 10.78 1.04
C SER A 510 -1.92 12.15 0.42
N VAL A 511 -1.27 13.09 1.12
CA VAL A 511 -0.83 14.37 0.55
C VAL A 511 0.28 14.15 -0.46
N MET A 512 1.30 13.37 -0.10
CA MET A 512 2.44 13.05 -0.95
C MET A 512 2.04 12.30 -2.24
N GLN A 513 1.03 11.43 -2.16
CA GLN A 513 0.39 10.80 -3.32
C GLN A 513 -0.24 11.84 -4.27
N ILE A 514 -1.02 12.79 -3.76
CA ILE A 514 -1.69 13.82 -4.58
C ILE A 514 -0.67 14.78 -5.21
N LEU A 515 0.40 15.14 -4.47
CA LEU A 515 1.54 15.90 -5.02
C LEU A 515 2.22 15.13 -6.16
N SER A 516 2.47 13.83 -5.97
CA SER A 516 3.17 13.00 -6.97
C SER A 516 2.35 12.72 -8.24
N GLN A 517 1.02 12.78 -8.19
CA GLN A 517 0.13 12.45 -9.30
C GLN A 517 0.38 13.30 -10.58
N LYS A 518 0.99 14.48 -10.44
CA LYS A 518 1.30 15.39 -11.56
C LYS A 518 2.74 15.28 -12.09
N ILE A 519 3.55 14.37 -11.53
CA ILE A 519 4.95 14.18 -11.91
C ILE A 519 5.03 13.34 -13.19
N LYS A 520 5.75 13.83 -14.20
CA LYS A 520 6.16 13.01 -15.35
C LYS A 520 7.41 12.21 -14.97
N LEU A 521 7.40 10.90 -15.20
CA LEU A 521 8.49 10.02 -14.77
C LEU A 521 9.80 10.31 -15.48
N ASP A 522 9.74 10.85 -16.69
CA ASP A 522 10.90 11.34 -17.47
C ASP A 522 11.58 12.58 -16.84
N THR A 523 11.05 13.09 -15.71
CA THR A 523 11.67 14.12 -14.86
C THR A 523 12.18 13.60 -13.51
N VAL A 524 12.09 12.29 -13.27
CA VAL A 524 12.61 11.59 -12.10
C VAL A 524 13.96 10.96 -12.46
N ASP A 525 15.04 11.49 -11.90
CA ASP A 525 16.37 10.87 -11.97
C ASP A 525 16.37 9.58 -11.13
N THR A 526 16.46 8.42 -11.78
CA THR A 526 16.49 7.10 -11.14
C THR A 526 17.71 6.90 -10.25
N MET A 527 18.83 7.54 -10.59
CA MET A 527 20.08 7.46 -9.85
C MET A 527 20.08 8.30 -8.56
N TYR A 528 19.07 9.17 -8.35
CA TYR A 528 19.00 10.08 -7.19
C TYR A 528 19.16 9.39 -5.84
N ILE A 529 18.68 8.15 -5.68
CA ILE A 529 18.81 7.41 -4.41
C ILE A 529 20.27 7.05 -4.06
N PHE A 530 21.15 6.99 -5.07
CA PHE A 530 22.59 6.77 -4.91
C PHE A 530 23.40 8.07 -4.79
N ASN A 531 22.77 9.24 -4.99
CA ASN A 531 23.42 10.55 -4.90
C ASN A 531 23.78 10.86 -3.43
N PRO A 532 25.04 11.16 -3.07
CA PRO A 532 25.43 11.46 -1.69
C PRO A 532 24.73 12.67 -1.04
N LYS A 533 24.07 13.52 -1.85
CA LYS A 533 23.30 14.69 -1.39
C LYS A 533 21.78 14.46 -1.35
N ASN A 534 21.32 13.20 -1.36
CA ASN A 534 19.89 12.90 -1.30
C ASN A 534 19.30 13.09 0.11
N LEU A 535 18.03 13.51 0.17
CA LEU A 535 17.32 13.80 1.43
C LEU A 535 16.94 12.55 2.26
N LEU A 536 17.24 11.34 1.78
CA LEU A 536 16.68 10.08 2.28
C LEU A 536 17.72 9.18 2.95
N SER A 537 19.01 9.38 2.67
CA SER A 537 20.16 8.75 3.33
C SER A 537 20.01 7.23 3.53
N LEU A 538 20.02 6.47 2.42
CA LEU A 538 20.10 5.00 2.49
C LEU A 538 21.23 4.57 3.43
N LYS A 539 20.88 3.75 4.43
CA LYS A 539 21.86 3.13 5.31
C LYS A 539 22.54 1.94 4.63
N ARG A 540 23.77 1.64 5.06
CA ARG A 540 24.58 0.53 4.55
C ARG A 540 23.94 -0.84 4.76
N ASP A 541 23.23 -1.03 5.88
CA ASP A 541 22.60 -2.27 6.35
C ASP A 541 21.31 -2.66 5.59
N ILE A 542 20.81 -1.80 4.70
CA ILE A 542 19.64 -2.10 3.85
C ILE A 542 19.98 -3.23 2.86
N THR A 543 19.17 -4.29 2.87
CA THR A 543 19.27 -5.40 1.90
C THR A 543 18.92 -4.92 0.49
N ARG A 544 19.72 -5.36 -0.49
CA ARG A 544 19.65 -4.93 -1.89
C ARG A 544 19.35 -6.14 -2.78
N LEU A 545 18.66 -5.92 -3.89
CA LEU A 545 18.06 -6.99 -4.72
C LEU A 545 19.05 -8.09 -5.14
N LYS A 546 20.34 -7.79 -5.40
CA LYS A 546 21.35 -8.83 -5.65
C LYS A 546 22.78 -8.48 -5.20
N THR A 547 23.25 -7.26 -5.42
CA THR A 547 24.63 -6.85 -5.06
C THR A 547 24.79 -6.64 -3.56
N SER A 548 25.97 -6.95 -3.00
CA SER A 548 26.28 -6.56 -1.61
C SER A 548 26.35 -5.04 -1.43
N ALA A 549 26.40 -4.59 -0.17
CA ALA A 549 26.60 -3.17 0.15
C ALA A 549 27.95 -2.66 -0.40
N ASP A 550 29.00 -3.48 -0.28
CA ASP A 550 30.37 -3.11 -0.65
C ASP A 550 30.53 -3.04 -2.18
N GLU A 551 29.93 -3.98 -2.93
CA GLU A 551 29.85 -3.93 -4.41
C GLU A 551 29.10 -2.70 -4.95
N ALA A 552 28.12 -2.19 -4.19
CA ALA A 552 27.35 -1.01 -4.54
C ALA A 552 28.15 0.27 -4.23
N GLU A 553 28.83 0.34 -3.07
CA GLU A 553 29.75 1.42 -2.73
C GLU A 553 30.92 1.51 -3.74
N GLU A 554 31.53 0.38 -4.12
CA GLU A 554 32.57 0.31 -5.16
C GLU A 554 32.05 0.77 -6.54
N TRP A 555 30.85 0.33 -6.93
CA TRP A 555 30.24 0.74 -8.20
C TRP A 555 29.98 2.25 -8.28
N ILE A 556 29.48 2.85 -7.18
CA ILE A 556 29.25 4.30 -7.09
C ILE A 556 30.59 5.06 -7.10
N ALA A 557 31.59 4.60 -6.33
CA ALA A 557 32.92 5.20 -6.31
C ALA A 557 33.58 5.15 -7.70
N LYS A 558 33.49 4.02 -8.41
CA LYS A 558 33.97 3.90 -9.78
C LYS A 558 33.24 4.85 -10.72
N LYS A 559 31.90 4.91 -10.68
CA LYS A 559 31.10 5.87 -11.46
C LYS A 559 31.57 7.32 -11.28
N ILE A 560 31.89 7.72 -10.05
CA ILE A 560 32.39 9.07 -9.74
C ILE A 560 33.80 9.28 -10.31
N ASN A 561 34.69 8.30 -10.17
CA ASN A 561 36.05 8.34 -10.73
C ASN A 561 36.04 8.35 -12.28
N ASP A 562 35.07 7.69 -12.91
CA ASP A 562 34.80 7.72 -14.35
C ASP A 562 34.21 9.09 -14.82
N GLY A 563 34.15 10.09 -13.93
CA GLY A 563 33.76 11.47 -14.24
C GLY A 563 32.27 11.80 -14.12
N TYR A 564 31.44 10.91 -13.56
CA TYR A 564 30.00 11.13 -13.46
C TYR A 564 29.63 12.28 -12.51
N GLN A 565 29.06 13.35 -13.05
CA GLN A 565 28.54 14.47 -12.28
C GLN A 565 27.07 14.25 -11.90
N TRP A 566 26.78 14.34 -10.60
CA TRP A 566 25.42 14.23 -10.07
C TRP A 566 24.56 15.44 -10.48
N PRO A 567 23.38 15.24 -11.09
CA PRO A 567 22.48 16.34 -11.40
C PRO A 567 21.93 16.98 -10.12
N THR A 568 21.66 18.28 -10.16
CA THR A 568 20.94 18.95 -9.06
C THR A 568 19.53 18.37 -8.95
N ALA A 569 19.23 17.74 -7.81
CA ALA A 569 17.95 17.09 -7.57
C ALA A 569 16.80 18.10 -7.70
N LYS A 570 15.85 17.82 -8.59
CA LYS A 570 14.68 18.68 -8.85
C LYS A 570 13.51 18.24 -7.97
N PHE A 571 12.60 19.18 -7.69
CA PHE A 571 11.38 18.91 -6.91
C PHE A 571 10.61 17.66 -7.35
N PRO A 572 10.39 17.35 -8.66
CA PRO A 572 9.71 16.11 -9.05
C PRO A 572 10.44 14.85 -8.57
N THR A 573 11.77 14.80 -8.73
CA THR A 573 12.60 13.68 -8.24
C THR A 573 12.49 13.53 -6.73
N GLN A 574 12.72 14.63 -5.99
CA GLN A 574 12.67 14.64 -4.53
C GLN A 574 11.27 14.22 -4.02
N CYS A 575 10.21 14.81 -4.57
CA CYS A 575 8.83 14.52 -4.18
C CYS A 575 8.46 13.06 -4.46
N TRP A 576 8.83 12.50 -5.63
CA TRP A 576 8.52 11.11 -5.97
C TRP A 576 9.20 10.11 -5.02
N PHE A 577 10.50 10.27 -4.76
CA PHE A 577 11.22 9.39 -3.83
C PHE A 577 10.77 9.58 -2.37
N LEU A 578 10.42 10.80 -1.93
CA LEU A 578 9.78 11.04 -0.63
C LEU A 578 8.44 10.29 -0.55
N THR A 579 7.60 10.35 -1.59
CA THR A 579 6.32 9.62 -1.64
C THR A 579 6.52 8.10 -1.53
N LEU A 580 7.55 7.53 -2.17
CA LEU A 580 7.89 6.11 -2.04
C LEU A 580 8.26 5.72 -0.60
N HIS A 581 9.11 6.50 0.07
CA HIS A 581 9.49 6.21 1.46
C HIS A 581 8.33 6.44 2.45
N PHE A 582 7.40 7.35 2.14
CA PHE A 582 6.14 7.47 2.91
C PHE A 582 5.22 6.26 2.72
N HIS A 583 5.18 5.60 1.56
CA HIS A 583 4.45 4.33 1.41
C HIS A 583 5.04 3.28 2.36
N HIS A 584 6.36 3.13 2.37
CA HIS A 584 7.07 2.18 3.23
C HIS A 584 6.79 2.41 4.71
N ILE A 585 6.97 3.63 5.24
CA ILE A 585 6.80 3.85 6.70
C ILE A 585 5.34 3.97 7.16
N ALA A 586 4.41 4.35 6.27
CA ALA A 586 3.01 4.58 6.65
C ALA A 586 2.10 3.37 6.36
N LEU A 587 2.13 2.89 5.11
CA LEU A 587 1.14 1.95 4.58
C LEU A 587 1.42 0.51 5.01
N ILE A 588 2.65 0.04 4.78
CA ILE A 588 3.04 -1.35 5.02
C ILE A 588 2.99 -1.74 6.51
N PRO A 589 3.54 -0.95 7.46
CA PRO A 589 3.34 -1.17 8.89
C PRO A 589 1.86 -1.20 9.31
N ALA A 590 1.00 -0.38 8.70
CA ALA A 590 -0.42 -0.37 9.03
C ALA A 590 -1.13 -1.63 8.52
N PHE A 591 -0.76 -2.16 7.35
CA PHE A 591 -1.20 -3.48 6.87
C PHE A 591 -0.73 -4.61 7.79
N HIS A 592 0.56 -4.64 8.15
CA HIS A 592 1.11 -5.63 9.07
C HIS A 592 0.37 -5.62 10.43
N LYS A 593 0.14 -4.43 11.01
CA LYS A 593 -0.67 -4.27 12.23
C LYS A 593 -2.10 -4.77 12.05
N TYR A 594 -2.75 -4.44 10.94
CA TYR A 594 -4.12 -4.86 10.64
C TYR A 594 -4.24 -6.39 10.52
N THR A 595 -3.35 -7.02 9.76
CA THR A 595 -3.27 -8.48 9.60
C THR A 595 -2.95 -9.19 10.92
N LYS A 596 -2.06 -8.60 11.75
CA LYS A 596 -1.77 -9.05 13.12
C LYS A 596 -3.00 -8.97 14.03
N LYS A 597 -3.72 -7.83 14.05
CA LYS A 597 -5.00 -7.66 14.77
C LYS A 597 -6.04 -8.72 14.33
N GLN A 598 -6.16 -8.99 13.02
CA GLN A 598 -7.04 -10.05 12.51
C GLN A 598 -6.61 -11.47 12.90
N ARG A 599 -5.30 -11.75 12.97
CA ARG A 599 -4.77 -13.07 13.39
C ARG A 599 -5.09 -13.30 14.88
N THR A 600 -4.68 -12.38 15.74
CA THR A 600 -4.96 -12.42 17.19
C THR A 600 -6.45 -12.50 17.51
N MET A 601 -7.33 -11.81 16.75
CA MET A 601 -8.77 -11.94 16.92
C MET A 601 -9.26 -13.38 16.62
N ARG A 602 -8.80 -13.99 15.51
CA ARG A 602 -9.15 -15.38 15.16
C ARG A 602 -8.62 -16.39 16.17
N ASP A 603 -7.42 -16.18 16.70
CA ASP A 603 -6.83 -17.11 17.67
C ASP A 603 -7.51 -17.00 19.04
N LEU A 604 -7.91 -15.80 19.47
CA LEU A 604 -8.79 -15.62 20.64
C LEU A 604 -10.19 -16.22 20.44
N GLN A 605 -10.73 -16.20 19.22
CA GLN A 605 -12.00 -16.87 18.91
C GLN A 605 -11.88 -18.39 19.07
N LYS A 606 -10.84 -19.02 18.50
CA LYS A 606 -10.56 -20.46 18.69
C LYS A 606 -10.41 -20.82 20.17
N LEU A 607 -9.62 -20.07 20.93
CA LEU A 607 -9.45 -20.31 22.37
C LEU A 607 -10.77 -20.21 23.14
N VAL A 608 -11.66 -19.30 22.74
CA VAL A 608 -13.03 -19.22 23.30
C VAL A 608 -13.88 -20.42 22.88
N GLU A 609 -13.78 -20.88 21.63
CA GLU A 609 -14.52 -22.03 21.08
C GLU A 609 -14.06 -23.35 21.73
N GLU A 610 -12.74 -23.58 21.86
CA GLU A 610 -12.11 -24.70 22.55
C GLU A 610 -12.52 -24.76 24.03
N LEU A 611 -12.46 -23.64 24.74
CA LEU A 611 -12.81 -23.57 26.17
C LEU A 611 -14.33 -23.65 26.40
N THR A 612 -15.15 -23.30 25.40
CA THR A 612 -16.62 -23.54 25.41
C THR A 612 -16.95 -25.01 25.09
N SER A 613 -16.28 -25.62 24.11
CA SER A 613 -16.52 -27.03 23.74
C SER A 613 -16.16 -28.02 24.87
N THR A 614 -15.20 -27.64 25.71
CA THR A 614 -14.78 -28.39 26.90
C THR A 614 -15.62 -28.10 28.14
N GLU A 615 -16.68 -27.27 28.07
CA GLU A 615 -17.49 -26.85 29.23
C GLU A 615 -17.95 -28.02 30.10
N SER A 616 -18.40 -29.12 29.49
CA SER A 616 -18.84 -30.34 30.20
C SER A 616 -17.78 -30.99 31.10
N SER A 617 -16.48 -30.73 30.86
CA SER A 617 -15.36 -31.32 31.61
C SER A 617 -14.90 -30.51 32.82
N TRP A 618 -15.14 -29.19 32.83
CA TRP A 618 -14.69 -28.29 33.91
C TRP A 618 -15.84 -27.62 34.68
N LYS A 619 -17.07 -27.71 34.20
CA LYS A 619 -18.29 -27.31 34.91
C LYS A 619 -18.46 -28.15 36.19
N ASN A 620 -18.89 -27.50 37.27
CA ASN A 620 -18.91 -28.01 38.65
C ASN A 620 -17.54 -28.33 39.26
N THR A 621 -16.42 -27.85 38.68
CA THR A 621 -15.07 -28.01 39.27
C THR A 621 -14.50 -26.68 39.80
N ARG A 622 -13.43 -26.74 40.59
CA ARG A 622 -12.69 -25.55 41.07
C ARG A 622 -12.10 -24.68 39.94
N LEU A 623 -12.09 -25.16 38.68
CA LEU A 623 -11.63 -24.39 37.52
C LEU A 623 -12.75 -23.53 36.90
N GLU A 624 -14.01 -23.73 37.28
CA GLU A 624 -15.17 -23.09 36.64
C GLU A 624 -15.13 -21.56 36.68
N GLU A 625 -14.83 -20.95 37.84
CA GLU A 625 -14.77 -19.49 37.98
C GLU A 625 -13.65 -18.89 37.14
N THR A 626 -12.47 -19.53 37.16
CA THR A 626 -11.29 -19.16 36.38
C THR A 626 -11.58 -19.24 34.88
N ASN A 627 -12.20 -20.33 34.43
CA ASN A 627 -12.57 -20.56 33.03
C ASN A 627 -13.65 -19.56 32.56
N LYS A 628 -14.66 -19.29 33.39
CA LYS A 628 -15.66 -18.24 33.15
C LYS A 628 -15.06 -16.83 33.18
N ALA A 629 -14.01 -16.57 33.96
CA ALA A 629 -13.28 -15.30 33.96
C ALA A 629 -12.44 -15.12 32.69
N LEU A 630 -11.69 -16.15 32.28
CA LEU A 630 -10.91 -16.18 31.03
C LEU A 630 -11.81 -15.97 29.81
N MET A 631 -12.92 -16.71 29.70
CA MET A 631 -13.89 -16.52 28.62
C MET A 631 -14.48 -15.10 28.59
N ARG A 632 -14.81 -14.50 29.74
CA ARG A 632 -15.27 -13.10 29.80
C ARG A 632 -14.18 -12.13 29.33
N ARG A 633 -12.92 -12.34 29.74
CA ARG A 633 -11.77 -11.52 29.32
C ARG A 633 -11.54 -11.62 27.81
N TRP A 634 -11.49 -12.83 27.25
CA TRP A 634 -11.28 -13.05 25.81
C TRP A 634 -12.46 -12.53 24.98
N LYS A 635 -13.71 -12.79 25.37
CA LYS A 635 -14.91 -12.22 24.70
C LYS A 635 -14.91 -10.69 24.73
N SER A 636 -14.42 -10.06 25.80
CA SER A 636 -14.22 -8.60 25.88
C SER A 636 -13.09 -8.11 24.96
N GLN A 637 -11.93 -8.80 24.95
CA GLN A 637 -10.83 -8.48 24.04
C GLN A 637 -11.21 -8.63 22.56
N ILE A 638 -12.00 -9.65 22.20
CA ILE A 638 -12.54 -9.82 20.84
C ILE A 638 -13.47 -8.65 20.47
N LYS A 639 -14.35 -8.21 21.38
CA LYS A 639 -15.19 -7.01 21.15
C LYS A 639 -14.33 -5.77 20.90
N ARG A 640 -13.27 -5.54 21.69
CA ARG A 640 -12.34 -4.41 21.52
C ARG A 640 -11.57 -4.49 20.20
N LEU A 641 -11.05 -5.66 19.85
CA LEU A 641 -10.35 -5.91 18.59
C LEU A 641 -11.27 -5.73 17.37
N ARG A 642 -12.54 -6.14 17.46
CA ARG A 642 -13.53 -5.90 16.39
C ARG A 642 -13.80 -4.40 16.18
N LYS A 643 -13.90 -3.61 17.25
CA LYS A 643 -14.03 -2.14 17.15
C LYS A 643 -12.77 -1.48 16.57
N SER A 644 -11.57 -1.84 17.05
CA SER A 644 -10.30 -1.37 16.48
C SER A 644 -10.15 -1.77 15.00
N LYS A 645 -10.59 -2.98 14.62
CA LYS A 645 -10.66 -3.38 13.20
C LYS A 645 -11.59 -2.44 12.42
N ALA A 646 -12.83 -2.20 12.84
CA ALA A 646 -13.77 -1.36 12.10
C ALA A 646 -13.25 0.10 11.92
N CYS A 647 -12.54 0.61 12.92
CA CYS A 647 -11.84 1.90 12.85
C CYS A 647 -10.71 1.92 11.79
N ALA A 648 -9.96 0.82 11.68
CA ALA A 648 -8.91 0.65 10.68
C ALA A 648 -9.47 0.30 9.29
N ASP A 649 -10.60 -0.42 9.19
CA ASP A 649 -11.33 -0.67 7.94
C ASP A 649 -11.69 0.67 7.27
N ALA A 650 -12.16 1.65 8.06
CA ALA A 650 -12.47 2.99 7.57
C ALA A 650 -11.24 3.82 7.16
N GLY A 651 -10.09 3.65 7.83
CA GLY A 651 -8.86 4.41 7.55
C GLY A 651 -7.98 3.84 6.43
N LEU A 652 -7.93 2.51 6.29
CA LEU A 652 -7.06 1.78 5.35
C LEU A 652 -7.79 1.30 4.10
N ILE A 653 -9.01 0.77 4.23
CA ILE A 653 -9.77 0.19 3.12
C ILE A 653 -10.65 1.27 2.47
N ASP A 654 -10.05 2.45 2.33
CA ASP A 654 -10.59 3.61 1.61
C ASP A 654 -10.29 3.43 0.11
N PRO A 655 -11.32 3.36 -0.76
CA PRO A 655 -11.12 3.21 -2.19
C PRO A 655 -10.24 4.29 -2.83
N GLN A 656 -10.21 5.53 -2.30
CA GLN A 656 -9.37 6.60 -2.87
C GLN A 656 -7.91 6.44 -2.45
N LEU A 657 -7.64 6.10 -1.18
CA LEU A 657 -6.29 5.77 -0.70
C LEU A 657 -5.71 4.56 -1.45
N ILE A 658 -6.47 3.47 -1.57
CA ILE A 658 -6.02 2.26 -2.29
C ILE A 658 -5.80 2.55 -3.79
N LYS A 659 -6.70 3.33 -4.43
CA LYS A 659 -6.52 3.77 -5.83
C LYS A 659 -5.24 4.59 -6.01
N ARG A 660 -4.99 5.59 -5.14
CA ARG A 660 -3.77 6.41 -5.22
C ARG A 660 -2.51 5.59 -4.96
N SER A 661 -2.55 4.68 -4.00
CA SER A 661 -1.43 3.77 -3.70
C SER A 661 -1.11 2.86 -4.91
N LEU A 662 -2.14 2.29 -5.55
CA LEU A 662 -1.98 1.48 -6.76
C LEU A 662 -1.38 2.30 -7.92
N ILE A 663 -1.94 3.48 -8.22
CA ILE A 663 -1.43 4.36 -9.28
C ILE A 663 0.03 4.74 -9.02
N PHE A 664 0.38 5.10 -7.78
CA PHE A 664 1.75 5.40 -7.43
C PHE A 664 2.67 4.18 -7.57
N TYR A 665 2.29 3.01 -7.05
CA TYR A 665 3.08 1.79 -7.21
C TYR A 665 3.19 1.33 -8.67
N THR A 666 2.24 1.63 -9.56
CA THR A 666 2.41 1.44 -11.01
C THR A 666 3.56 2.29 -11.55
N THR A 667 3.75 3.54 -11.06
CA THR A 667 4.93 4.33 -11.45
C THR A 667 6.25 3.79 -10.89
N VAL A 668 6.23 3.14 -9.71
CA VAL A 668 7.41 2.47 -9.13
C VAL A 668 7.72 1.21 -9.94
N ALA A 669 6.71 0.42 -10.28
CA ALA A 669 6.81 -0.72 -11.19
C ALA A 669 7.36 -0.32 -12.58
N GLU A 670 6.94 0.84 -13.10
CA GLU A 670 7.46 1.41 -14.35
C GLU A 670 8.94 1.78 -14.23
N VAL A 671 9.34 2.50 -13.17
CA VAL A 671 10.75 2.85 -12.92
C VAL A 671 11.63 1.61 -12.74
N LEU A 672 11.13 0.57 -12.05
CA LEU A 672 11.80 -0.72 -11.92
C LEU A 672 11.94 -1.45 -13.28
N LEU A 673 10.92 -1.38 -14.14
CA LEU A 673 11.00 -1.90 -15.52
C LEU A 673 12.00 -1.12 -16.39
N ARG A 674 12.04 0.22 -16.31
CA ARG A 674 13.04 1.04 -17.00
C ARG A 674 14.46 0.65 -16.56
N ALA A 675 14.71 0.60 -15.25
CA ALA A 675 16.02 0.26 -14.68
C ALA A 675 16.49 -1.18 -14.99
N LEU A 676 15.55 -2.14 -15.08
CA LEU A 676 15.88 -3.54 -15.41
C LEU A 676 16.08 -3.77 -16.92
N THR A 677 15.18 -3.24 -17.75
CA THR A 677 15.16 -3.54 -19.19
C THR A 677 16.03 -2.60 -20.01
N GLY A 678 16.25 -1.37 -19.56
CA GLY A 678 16.92 -0.30 -20.31
C GLY A 678 16.08 0.24 -21.47
N VAL A 679 14.75 0.15 -21.40
CA VAL A 679 13.82 0.66 -22.42
C VAL A 679 13.00 1.82 -21.84
N ASP A 680 13.06 2.97 -22.51
CA ASP A 680 12.42 4.22 -22.03
C ASP A 680 10.89 4.15 -22.03
N ASN A 681 10.28 3.64 -23.12
CA ASN A 681 8.83 3.50 -23.22
C ASN A 681 8.36 2.11 -22.74
N VAL A 682 8.01 2.04 -21.45
CA VAL A 682 7.54 0.80 -20.82
C VAL A 682 6.18 0.32 -21.37
N HIS A 683 5.35 1.20 -21.93
CA HIS A 683 4.07 0.78 -22.54
C HIS A 683 4.28 -0.18 -23.73
N ASP A 684 5.35 -0.01 -24.51
CA ASP A 684 5.65 -0.90 -25.64
C ASP A 684 6.02 -2.31 -25.17
N LEU A 685 6.63 -2.45 -23.98
CA LEU A 685 7.03 -3.73 -23.40
C LEU A 685 5.84 -4.68 -23.18
N ALA A 686 4.66 -4.14 -22.87
CA ALA A 686 3.44 -4.93 -22.68
C ALA A 686 2.99 -5.68 -23.96
N TYR A 687 3.37 -5.18 -25.13
CA TYR A 687 3.00 -5.72 -26.45
C TYR A 687 4.20 -6.28 -27.24
N ASN A 688 5.42 -6.03 -26.77
CA ASN A 688 6.65 -6.44 -27.46
C ASN A 688 6.94 -7.93 -27.26
N SER A 689 6.75 -8.73 -28.31
CA SER A 689 7.10 -10.16 -28.34
C SER A 689 8.58 -10.44 -28.01
N ASN A 690 9.48 -9.49 -28.30
CA ASN A 690 10.90 -9.60 -27.97
C ASN A 690 11.22 -9.37 -26.48
N LEU A 691 10.26 -9.04 -25.62
CA LEU A 691 10.53 -8.93 -24.17
C LEU A 691 11.04 -10.26 -23.59
N SER A 692 10.58 -11.40 -24.14
CA SER A 692 11.12 -12.73 -23.85
C SER A 692 12.61 -12.84 -24.21
N ASN A 693 13.01 -12.34 -25.38
CA ASN A 693 14.40 -12.29 -25.83
C ASN A 693 15.26 -11.33 -24.97
N ILE A 694 14.73 -10.16 -24.57
CA ILE A 694 15.42 -9.19 -23.71
C ILE A 694 15.77 -9.81 -22.34
N LEU A 695 14.86 -10.61 -21.78
CA LEU A 695 15.09 -11.33 -20.52
C LEU A 695 16.08 -12.49 -20.70
N ASN A 696 15.95 -13.27 -21.78
CA ASN A 696 16.80 -14.44 -22.04
C ASN A 696 18.23 -14.12 -22.52
N CYS A 697 18.45 -12.95 -23.13
CA CYS A 697 19.75 -12.59 -23.73
C CYS A 697 20.67 -11.76 -22.80
N ARG A 698 20.18 -11.26 -21.67
CA ARG A 698 21.01 -10.54 -20.68
C ARG A 698 21.65 -11.54 -19.72
N THR A 699 22.94 -11.84 -19.91
CA THR A 699 23.71 -12.70 -18.98
C THR A 699 23.91 -12.08 -17.60
N GLU A 700 23.91 -10.75 -17.48
CA GLU A 700 24.01 -10.01 -16.23
C GLU A 700 22.95 -8.90 -16.13
N ALA A 701 22.50 -8.63 -14.91
CA ALA A 701 21.55 -7.57 -14.60
C ALA A 701 22.25 -6.19 -14.52
N PRO A 702 21.55 -5.08 -14.86
CA PRO A 702 22.08 -3.74 -14.64
C PRO A 702 22.40 -3.48 -13.15
N LYS A 703 23.62 -3.01 -12.85
CA LYS A 703 24.03 -2.70 -11.46
C LYS A 703 23.11 -1.69 -10.76
N GLU A 704 22.56 -0.74 -11.53
CA GLU A 704 21.55 0.22 -11.06
C GLU A 704 20.32 -0.47 -10.46
N PHE A 705 19.79 -1.50 -11.13
CA PHE A 705 18.66 -2.28 -10.64
C PHE A 705 19.05 -3.15 -9.42
N THR A 706 20.16 -3.89 -9.50
CA THR A 706 20.54 -4.85 -8.44
C THR A 706 20.95 -4.20 -7.11
N ALA A 707 21.32 -2.91 -7.15
CA ALA A 707 21.70 -2.12 -5.99
C ALA A 707 20.51 -1.44 -5.28
N LEU A 708 19.29 -1.52 -5.83
CA LEU A 708 18.08 -1.00 -5.18
C LEU A 708 17.70 -1.83 -3.94
N PRO A 709 17.03 -1.24 -2.94
CA PRO A 709 16.54 -1.96 -1.76
C PRO A 709 15.53 -3.08 -2.11
N GLU A 710 15.58 -4.22 -1.42
CA GLU A 710 14.61 -5.31 -1.63
C GLU A 710 13.16 -4.88 -1.39
N TRP A 711 12.93 -3.97 -0.44
CA TRP A 711 11.59 -3.48 -0.09
C TRP A 711 10.91 -2.68 -1.20
N TYR A 712 11.64 -2.17 -2.21
CA TYR A 712 11.02 -1.52 -3.39
C TYR A 712 10.11 -2.49 -4.16
N ILE A 713 10.36 -3.79 -4.08
CA ILE A 713 9.51 -4.85 -4.63
C ILE A 713 8.60 -5.44 -3.55
N GLU A 714 9.10 -5.62 -2.33
CA GLU A 714 8.34 -6.27 -1.26
C GLU A 714 7.10 -5.45 -0.83
N ASP A 715 7.21 -4.13 -0.80
CA ASP A 715 6.10 -3.21 -0.48
C ASP A 715 4.98 -3.29 -1.53
N ILE A 716 5.34 -3.42 -2.81
CA ILE A 716 4.37 -3.60 -3.90
C ILE A 716 3.67 -4.96 -3.75
N ALA A 717 4.43 -6.03 -3.46
CA ALA A 717 3.87 -7.36 -3.25
C ALA A 717 2.93 -7.42 -2.03
N GLU A 718 3.33 -6.86 -0.88
CA GLU A 718 2.47 -6.77 0.33
C GLU A 718 1.21 -5.95 0.06
N PHE A 719 1.33 -4.82 -0.65
CA PHE A 719 0.19 -3.99 -1.05
C PHE A 719 -0.78 -4.74 -1.97
N LEU A 720 -0.27 -5.51 -2.94
CA LEU A 720 -1.09 -6.31 -3.84
C LEU A 720 -1.79 -7.45 -3.08
N LEU A 721 -1.10 -8.17 -2.20
CA LEU A 721 -1.71 -9.22 -1.34
C LEU A 721 -2.82 -8.65 -0.45
N PHE A 722 -2.54 -7.56 0.28
CA PHE A 722 -3.53 -6.87 1.12
C PHE A 722 -4.74 -6.39 0.30
N SER A 723 -4.49 -5.80 -0.87
CA SER A 723 -5.54 -5.28 -1.74
C SER A 723 -6.37 -6.40 -2.39
N LEU A 724 -5.76 -7.52 -2.80
CA LEU A 724 -6.47 -8.70 -3.28
C LEU A 724 -7.37 -9.31 -2.21
N GLN A 725 -6.92 -9.31 -0.94
CA GLN A 725 -7.70 -9.85 0.18
C GLN A 725 -8.82 -8.91 0.67
N HIS A 726 -8.59 -7.59 0.66
CA HIS A 726 -9.46 -6.63 1.37
C HIS A 726 -10.09 -5.53 0.50
N ALA A 727 -9.47 -5.15 -0.61
CA ALA A 727 -9.90 -4.05 -1.48
C ALA A 727 -10.09 -4.49 -2.96
N THR A 728 -10.39 -5.77 -3.18
CA THR A 728 -10.27 -6.48 -4.46
C THR A 728 -10.94 -5.76 -5.64
N THR A 729 -12.16 -5.23 -5.42
CA THR A 729 -12.91 -4.51 -6.46
C THR A 729 -12.20 -3.23 -6.90
N THR A 730 -11.62 -2.46 -5.96
CA THR A 730 -10.82 -1.27 -6.27
C THR A 730 -9.58 -1.65 -7.07
N LEU A 731 -8.87 -2.69 -6.65
CA LEU A 731 -7.67 -3.18 -7.33
C LEU A 731 -7.97 -3.61 -8.78
N VAL A 732 -8.94 -4.51 -8.99
CA VAL A 732 -9.29 -5.03 -10.32
C VAL A 732 -9.85 -3.95 -11.25
N THR A 733 -10.44 -2.87 -10.71
CA THR A 733 -10.95 -1.74 -11.52
C THR A 733 -9.84 -0.79 -12.00
N TYR A 734 -8.71 -0.73 -11.29
CA TYR A 734 -7.66 0.28 -11.53
C TYR A 734 -6.26 -0.29 -11.79
N THR A 735 -6.13 -1.62 -11.92
CA THR A 735 -4.85 -2.26 -12.27
C THR A 735 -4.56 -2.03 -13.75
N ASP A 736 -3.42 -1.39 -14.04
CA ASP A 736 -2.96 -1.13 -15.39
C ASP A 736 -2.04 -2.25 -15.92
N THR A 737 -1.91 -2.32 -17.25
CA THR A 737 -1.06 -3.26 -17.97
C THR A 737 0.42 -3.15 -17.59
N ILE A 738 0.91 -1.97 -17.18
CA ILE A 738 2.28 -1.82 -16.65
C ILE A 738 2.47 -2.68 -15.39
N MET A 739 1.52 -2.67 -14.45
CA MET A 739 1.61 -3.46 -13.21
C MET A 739 1.56 -4.96 -13.49
N ILE A 740 0.77 -5.39 -14.48
CA ILE A 740 0.74 -6.78 -14.95
C ILE A 740 2.07 -7.18 -15.60
N THR A 741 2.61 -6.32 -16.46
CA THR A 741 3.90 -6.53 -17.14
C THR A 741 5.04 -6.61 -16.12
N TRP A 742 5.05 -5.73 -15.11
CA TRP A 742 6.03 -5.77 -14.03
C TRP A 742 5.94 -7.07 -13.22
N LEU A 743 4.74 -7.47 -12.78
CA LEU A 743 4.55 -8.71 -12.01
C LEU A 743 5.07 -9.94 -12.79
N LEU A 744 4.75 -10.01 -14.09
CA LEU A 744 5.19 -11.11 -14.95
C LEU A 744 6.69 -11.06 -15.25
N VAL A 745 7.26 -9.87 -15.50
CA VAL A 745 8.71 -9.70 -15.66
C VAL A 745 9.44 -10.13 -14.39
N MET A 746 9.01 -9.69 -13.21
CA MET A 746 9.70 -10.04 -11.96
C MET A 746 9.60 -11.52 -11.59
N ILE A 747 8.50 -12.20 -11.96
CA ILE A 747 8.37 -13.67 -11.80
C ILE A 747 9.22 -14.43 -12.84
N CYS A 748 9.49 -13.86 -14.02
CA CYS A 748 10.34 -14.49 -15.04
C CYS A 748 11.83 -14.16 -14.90
N ALA A 749 12.18 -13.04 -14.25
CA ALA A 749 13.53 -12.49 -14.16
C ALA A 749 14.26 -12.91 -12.86
N GLN A 750 14.09 -14.17 -12.47
CA GLN A 750 14.42 -14.70 -11.13
C GLN A 750 15.91 -14.58 -10.81
N ASP A 751 16.79 -14.81 -11.79
CA ASP A 751 18.25 -14.79 -11.62
C ASP A 751 18.81 -13.40 -11.25
N TYR A 752 17.98 -12.35 -11.30
CA TYR A 752 18.35 -10.98 -10.94
C TYR A 752 17.97 -10.60 -9.50
N ILE A 753 17.28 -11.49 -8.76
CA ILE A 753 16.91 -11.32 -7.35
C ILE A 753 17.57 -12.43 -6.53
N ARG A 754 18.33 -12.05 -5.50
CA ARG A 754 19.05 -12.99 -4.61
C ARG A 754 18.15 -13.66 -3.57
N ASN A 755 17.05 -13.00 -3.18
CA ASN A 755 16.14 -13.47 -2.15
C ASN A 755 14.98 -14.29 -2.77
N PRO A 756 14.94 -15.63 -2.63
CA PRO A 756 13.88 -16.44 -3.23
C PRO A 756 12.50 -16.18 -2.59
N TYR A 757 12.45 -15.75 -1.33
CA TYR A 757 11.19 -15.45 -0.65
C TYR A 757 10.46 -14.25 -1.28
N LEU A 758 11.20 -13.32 -1.90
CA LEU A 758 10.62 -12.19 -2.64
C LEU A 758 9.91 -12.66 -3.92
N ILE A 759 10.51 -13.59 -4.67
CA ILE A 759 9.88 -14.25 -5.83
C ILE A 759 8.66 -15.07 -5.38
N ALA A 760 8.77 -15.81 -4.28
CA ALA A 760 7.65 -16.56 -3.70
C ALA A 760 6.45 -15.67 -3.34
N LYS A 761 6.70 -14.46 -2.80
CA LYS A 761 5.67 -13.46 -2.48
C LYS A 761 4.97 -12.92 -3.74
N LEU A 762 5.70 -12.73 -4.84
CA LEU A 762 5.11 -12.37 -6.14
C LEU A 762 4.28 -13.52 -6.75
N ILE A 763 4.71 -14.77 -6.56
CA ILE A 763 3.93 -15.95 -6.96
C ILE A 763 2.67 -16.11 -6.09
N GLU A 764 2.70 -15.73 -4.80
CA GLU A 764 1.50 -15.65 -3.96
C GLU A 764 0.51 -14.59 -4.48
N VAL A 765 1.00 -13.43 -4.95
CA VAL A 765 0.15 -12.42 -5.62
C VAL A 765 -0.52 -13.02 -6.86
N LEU A 766 0.23 -13.71 -7.72
CA LEU A 766 -0.32 -14.35 -8.92
C LEU A 766 -1.34 -15.45 -8.58
N PHE A 767 -1.06 -16.27 -7.56
CA PHE A 767 -1.98 -17.28 -7.02
C PHE A 767 -3.29 -16.66 -6.51
N MET A 768 -3.22 -15.53 -5.80
CA MET A 768 -4.39 -14.79 -5.30
C MET A 768 -5.24 -14.08 -6.39
N ILE A 769 -4.76 -14.09 -7.64
CA ILE A 769 -5.46 -13.61 -8.85
C ILE A 769 -6.12 -14.76 -9.64
N VAL A 770 -5.84 -16.03 -9.31
CA VAL A 770 -6.51 -17.18 -9.97
C VAL A 770 -7.98 -17.22 -9.53
N GLY A 771 -8.91 -17.20 -10.49
CA GLY A 771 -10.36 -17.11 -10.22
C GLY A 771 -10.93 -18.25 -9.38
N SER A 772 -10.34 -19.44 -9.43
CA SER A 772 -10.70 -20.56 -8.55
C SER A 772 -10.37 -20.33 -7.06
N VAL A 773 -9.44 -19.40 -6.78
CA VAL A 773 -9.09 -18.94 -5.42
C VAL A 773 -9.94 -17.72 -5.03
N ASN A 774 -10.20 -16.82 -5.99
CA ASN A 774 -10.85 -15.54 -5.74
C ASN A 774 -11.67 -15.07 -6.96
N GLY A 775 -12.89 -15.61 -7.14
CA GLY A 775 -13.81 -15.35 -8.28
C GLY A 775 -14.35 -13.91 -8.42
N ARG A 776 -13.60 -12.93 -7.94
CA ARG A 776 -13.75 -11.47 -8.19
C ARG A 776 -12.56 -10.94 -9.02
N THR A 777 -11.62 -11.80 -9.41
CA THR A 777 -10.37 -11.43 -10.10
C THR A 777 -10.32 -11.89 -11.56
N ASP A 778 -11.35 -12.60 -12.04
CA ASP A 778 -11.47 -13.20 -13.37
C ASP A 778 -11.07 -12.26 -14.54
N THR A 779 -11.41 -10.97 -14.45
CA THR A 779 -11.03 -9.96 -15.46
C THR A 779 -9.51 -9.75 -15.50
N LEU A 780 -8.88 -9.63 -14.33
CA LEU A 780 -7.43 -9.48 -14.18
C LEU A 780 -6.70 -10.78 -14.55
N GLN A 781 -7.25 -11.95 -14.19
CA GLN A 781 -6.73 -13.24 -14.64
C GLN A 781 -6.72 -13.34 -16.17
N LYS A 782 -7.81 -12.92 -16.84
CA LYS A 782 -7.89 -12.90 -18.31
C LYS A 782 -6.85 -11.98 -18.94
N GLN A 783 -6.60 -10.80 -18.35
CA GLN A 783 -5.54 -9.89 -18.81
C GLN A 783 -4.15 -10.52 -18.68
N ILE A 784 -3.84 -11.15 -17.53
CA ILE A 784 -2.58 -11.88 -17.32
C ILE A 784 -2.42 -13.02 -18.35
N MET A 785 -3.45 -13.86 -18.52
CA MET A 785 -3.43 -14.97 -19.48
C MET A 785 -3.33 -14.51 -20.94
N SER A 786 -3.74 -13.27 -21.26
CA SER A 786 -3.56 -12.69 -22.60
C SER A 786 -2.18 -12.07 -22.84
N HIS A 787 -1.32 -11.96 -21.81
CA HIS A 787 -0.03 -11.29 -21.91
C HIS A 787 1.02 -12.15 -22.64
N PRO A 788 1.89 -11.55 -23.49
CA PRO A 788 2.93 -12.30 -24.21
C PRO A 788 3.85 -13.12 -23.30
N LEU A 789 4.23 -12.62 -22.12
CA LEU A 789 5.10 -13.37 -21.21
C LEU A 789 4.40 -14.58 -20.58
N SER A 790 3.11 -14.47 -20.29
CA SER A 790 2.31 -15.59 -19.77
C SER A 790 2.33 -16.77 -20.74
N SER A 791 2.05 -16.47 -22.01
CA SER A 791 1.96 -17.47 -23.09
C SER A 791 3.31 -18.02 -23.56
N MET A 792 4.43 -17.29 -23.40
CA MET A 792 5.74 -17.69 -23.95
C MET A 792 6.76 -18.24 -22.96
N ILE A 793 6.83 -17.71 -21.72
CA ILE A 793 7.93 -18.00 -20.77
C ILE A 793 7.53 -18.17 -19.30
N LEU A 794 6.30 -17.83 -18.89
CA LEU A 794 5.87 -17.92 -17.49
C LEU A 794 5.89 -19.36 -16.96
N ALA A 795 5.31 -20.32 -17.70
CA ALA A 795 5.27 -21.71 -17.25
C ALA A 795 6.66 -22.35 -17.08
N PRO A 796 7.62 -22.21 -18.02
CA PRO A 796 9.02 -22.61 -17.80
C PRO A 796 9.65 -22.01 -16.54
N ASN A 797 9.47 -20.71 -16.30
CA ASN A 797 10.04 -20.04 -15.13
C ASN A 797 9.37 -20.48 -13.81
N LEU A 798 8.08 -20.80 -13.81
CA LEU A 798 7.41 -21.40 -12.66
C LEU A 798 7.94 -22.82 -12.37
N MET A 799 8.24 -23.63 -13.39
CA MET A 799 8.82 -24.96 -13.23
C MET A 799 10.28 -24.92 -12.76
N LYS A 800 11.08 -23.95 -13.24
CA LYS A 800 12.41 -23.63 -12.71
C LYS A 800 12.31 -23.30 -11.21
N PHE A 801 11.48 -22.33 -10.84
CA PHE A 801 11.35 -21.89 -9.44
C PHE A 801 10.83 -22.99 -8.50
N TYR A 802 9.84 -23.78 -8.94
CA TYR A 802 9.38 -24.98 -8.22
C TYR A 802 10.54 -25.90 -7.83
N THR A 803 11.54 -25.98 -8.70
CA THR A 803 12.69 -26.86 -8.57
C THR A 803 13.78 -26.24 -7.69
N ASP A 804 14.12 -24.96 -7.92
CA ASP A 804 15.22 -24.28 -7.22
C ASP A 804 14.90 -23.92 -5.76
N VAL A 805 13.61 -23.85 -5.40
CA VAL A 805 13.12 -23.70 -4.00
C VAL A 805 13.34 -24.95 -3.12
N GLU A 806 13.93 -26.03 -3.63
CA GLU A 806 14.31 -27.19 -2.80
C GLU A 806 15.35 -26.86 -1.72
N THR A 807 16.20 -25.85 -1.94
CA THR A 807 17.19 -25.37 -0.97
C THR A 807 17.17 -23.84 -0.89
N THR A 808 16.58 -23.27 0.16
CA THR A 808 16.56 -21.81 0.40
C THR A 808 17.56 -21.37 1.47
N GLY A 809 18.16 -22.32 2.21
CA GLY A 809 19.15 -22.06 3.25
C GLY A 809 18.58 -21.56 4.57
N ALA A 810 17.25 -21.49 4.70
CA ALA A 810 16.56 -21.02 5.89
C ALA A 810 16.16 -22.17 6.82
N SER A 811 16.10 -21.93 8.13
CA SER A 811 15.71 -22.95 9.13
C SER A 811 14.27 -23.47 9.00
N SER A 812 13.43 -22.84 8.18
CA SER A 812 12.04 -23.24 7.87
C SER A 812 11.85 -23.85 6.49
N GLU A 813 12.90 -23.92 5.65
CA GLU A 813 12.82 -24.21 4.21
C GLU A 813 11.98 -25.45 3.85
N PHE A 814 12.09 -26.50 4.68
CA PHE A 814 11.37 -27.75 4.52
C PHE A 814 9.84 -27.60 4.45
N TYR A 815 9.26 -26.68 5.22
CA TYR A 815 7.81 -26.44 5.21
C TYR A 815 7.41 -25.38 4.18
N ASP A 816 8.22 -24.33 4.04
CA ASP A 816 7.94 -23.20 3.15
C ASP A 816 7.84 -23.65 1.68
N LYS A 817 8.74 -24.56 1.25
CA LYS A 817 8.77 -25.06 -0.13
C LYS A 817 7.45 -25.69 -0.58
N PHE A 818 6.74 -26.41 0.29
CA PHE A 818 5.48 -27.06 -0.06
C PHE A 818 4.35 -26.05 -0.30
N PHE A 819 4.31 -24.93 0.44
CA PHE A 819 3.33 -23.85 0.20
C PHE A 819 3.61 -23.13 -1.12
N ILE A 820 4.89 -22.85 -1.40
CA ILE A 820 5.33 -22.23 -2.67
C ILE A 820 4.96 -23.13 -3.86
N ARG A 821 5.30 -24.42 -3.77
CA ARG A 821 4.97 -25.43 -4.80
C ARG A 821 3.47 -25.62 -4.98
N TYR A 822 2.66 -25.48 -3.93
CA TYR A 822 1.20 -25.50 -4.01
C TYR A 822 0.63 -24.30 -4.77
N HIS A 823 1.13 -23.08 -4.50
CA HIS A 823 0.76 -21.89 -5.28
C HIS A 823 1.08 -22.09 -6.77
N ILE A 824 2.30 -22.55 -7.09
CA ILE A 824 2.72 -22.87 -8.46
C ILE A 824 1.82 -23.93 -9.11
N SER A 825 1.51 -25.01 -8.40
CA SER A 825 0.70 -26.12 -8.93
C SER A 825 -0.70 -25.66 -9.36
N LEU A 826 -1.33 -24.76 -8.58
CA LEU A 826 -2.64 -24.21 -8.90
C LEU A 826 -2.59 -23.15 -10.02
N ILE A 827 -1.51 -22.38 -10.13
CA ILE A 827 -1.28 -21.48 -11.28
C ILE A 827 -1.12 -22.32 -12.56
N LEU A 828 -0.23 -23.33 -12.56
CA LEU A 828 0.00 -24.21 -13.70
C LEU A 828 -1.26 -24.98 -14.12
N LYS A 829 -2.10 -25.39 -13.16
CA LYS A 829 -3.41 -26.01 -13.41
C LYS A 829 -4.34 -25.06 -14.19
N GLY A 830 -4.49 -23.82 -13.74
CA GLY A 830 -5.27 -22.79 -14.46
C GLY A 830 -4.64 -22.34 -15.78
N MET A 831 -3.34 -22.60 -16.00
CA MET A 831 -2.68 -22.44 -17.29
C MET A 831 -2.95 -23.63 -18.22
N TRP A 832 -3.01 -24.86 -17.71
CA TRP A 832 -3.26 -26.07 -18.52
C TRP A 832 -4.63 -26.08 -19.21
N ASP A 833 -5.63 -25.45 -18.61
CA ASP A 833 -6.96 -25.22 -19.20
C ASP A 833 -6.92 -24.33 -20.46
N SER A 834 -5.79 -23.66 -20.74
CA SER A 834 -5.59 -22.79 -21.90
C SER A 834 -4.68 -23.44 -22.95
N PRO A 835 -5.14 -23.70 -24.18
CA PRO A 835 -4.37 -24.47 -25.18
C PRO A 835 -3.05 -23.80 -25.59
N VAL A 836 -2.99 -22.46 -25.53
CA VAL A 836 -1.75 -21.68 -25.79
C VAL A 836 -0.69 -21.98 -24.74
N HIS A 837 -1.07 -22.03 -23.46
CA HIS A 837 -0.16 -22.26 -22.35
C HIS A 837 0.19 -23.75 -22.19
N GLN A 838 -0.76 -24.66 -22.44
CA GLN A 838 -0.52 -26.08 -22.61
C GLN A 838 0.57 -26.33 -23.67
N THR A 839 0.49 -25.65 -24.83
CA THR A 839 1.53 -25.72 -25.87
C THR A 839 2.90 -25.25 -25.36
N SER A 840 2.96 -24.18 -24.55
CA SER A 840 4.22 -23.73 -23.93
C SER A 840 4.82 -24.75 -22.96
N ILE A 841 3.98 -25.45 -22.19
CA ILE A 841 4.41 -26.50 -21.26
C ILE A 841 4.97 -27.72 -22.01
N ILE A 842 4.32 -28.11 -23.11
CA ILE A 842 4.78 -29.20 -23.98
C ILE A 842 6.10 -28.85 -24.66
N ARG A 843 6.28 -27.59 -25.09
CA ARG A 843 7.56 -27.10 -25.63
C ARG A 843 8.69 -27.20 -24.59
N GLU A 844 8.43 -26.88 -23.33
CA GLU A 844 9.44 -27.00 -22.27
C GLU A 844 9.75 -28.46 -21.91
N SER A 845 8.77 -29.37 -21.99
CA SER A 845 9.03 -30.79 -21.79
C SER A 845 10.01 -31.39 -22.82
N SER A 846 10.03 -30.81 -24.03
CA SER A 846 11.00 -31.15 -25.08
C SER A 846 12.43 -30.63 -24.78
N ASN A 847 12.57 -29.67 -23.85
CA ASN A 847 13.86 -29.08 -23.44
C ASN A 847 14.62 -29.96 -22.42
N GLY A 848 14.04 -31.09 -21.99
CA GLY A 848 14.76 -32.17 -21.31
C GLY A 848 15.24 -31.83 -19.90
N LYS A 849 16.48 -31.35 -19.74
CA LYS A 849 17.22 -31.37 -18.46
C LYS A 849 16.46 -30.66 -17.31
N GLN A 850 15.91 -29.47 -17.55
CA GLN A 850 15.16 -28.73 -16.52
C GLN A 850 13.78 -29.37 -16.23
N PHE A 851 13.06 -29.83 -17.25
CA PHE A 851 11.76 -30.49 -17.06
C PHE A 851 11.90 -31.82 -16.30
N VAL A 852 12.95 -32.61 -16.58
CA VAL A 852 13.28 -33.83 -15.84
C VAL A 852 13.60 -33.53 -14.36
N LYS A 853 14.35 -32.45 -14.07
CA LYS A 853 14.60 -31.98 -12.69
C LYS A 853 13.30 -31.57 -11.98
N PHE A 854 12.38 -30.88 -12.67
CA PHE A 854 11.04 -30.52 -12.17
C PHE A 854 10.19 -31.77 -11.87
N ILE A 855 10.12 -32.74 -12.79
CA ILE A 855 9.39 -34.01 -12.56
C ILE A 855 10.01 -34.80 -11.40
N ASN A 856 11.35 -34.83 -11.25
CA ASN A 856 12.00 -35.47 -10.12
C ASN A 856 11.60 -34.82 -8.77
N MET A 857 11.48 -33.49 -8.70
CA MET A 857 10.97 -32.80 -7.51
C MET A 857 9.48 -33.06 -7.27
N LEU A 858 8.65 -33.08 -8.32
CA LEU A 858 7.23 -33.45 -8.19
C LEU A 858 7.06 -34.89 -7.68
N MET A 859 7.94 -35.82 -8.09
CA MET A 859 8.00 -37.19 -7.59
C MET A 859 8.45 -37.26 -6.12
N ASN A 860 9.45 -36.45 -5.71
CA ASN A 860 9.86 -36.32 -4.31
C ASN A 860 8.67 -35.92 -3.43
N ASP A 861 7.99 -34.84 -3.79
CA ASP A 861 6.89 -34.28 -3.01
C ASP A 861 5.67 -35.21 -3.02
N THR A 862 5.31 -35.80 -4.16
CA THR A 862 4.21 -36.79 -4.24
C THR A 862 4.49 -38.01 -3.35
N THR A 863 5.73 -38.49 -3.29
CA THR A 863 6.12 -39.60 -2.41
C THR A 863 5.94 -39.23 -0.93
N PHE A 864 6.52 -38.09 -0.52
CA PHE A 864 6.49 -37.65 0.88
C PHE A 864 5.09 -37.29 1.37
N LEU A 865 4.36 -36.48 0.60
CA LEU A 865 3.04 -35.98 0.99
C LEU A 865 2.00 -37.10 1.06
N LEU A 866 2.06 -38.10 0.18
CA LEU A 866 1.19 -39.27 0.28
C LEU A 866 1.56 -40.17 1.46
N ASP A 867 2.83 -40.49 1.69
CA ASP A 867 3.17 -41.39 2.80
C ASP A 867 2.87 -40.76 4.18
N GLU A 868 3.24 -39.49 4.41
CA GLU A 868 2.91 -38.79 5.67
C GLU A 868 1.40 -38.56 5.85
N SER A 869 0.64 -38.27 4.79
CA SER A 869 -0.81 -38.12 4.92
C SER A 869 -1.52 -39.46 5.19
N LEU A 870 -1.12 -40.53 4.51
CA LEU A 870 -1.65 -41.88 4.72
C LEU A 870 -1.26 -42.42 6.11
N GLU A 871 -0.02 -42.20 6.57
CA GLU A 871 0.41 -42.57 7.93
C GLU A 871 -0.32 -41.75 8.99
N SER A 872 -0.50 -40.43 8.78
CA SER A 872 -1.32 -39.60 9.67
C SER A 872 -2.78 -40.09 9.75
N LEU A 873 -3.37 -40.51 8.62
CA LEU A 873 -4.71 -41.11 8.60
C LEU A 873 -4.78 -42.43 9.38
N LYS A 874 -3.74 -43.29 9.34
CA LYS A 874 -3.66 -44.50 10.18
C LYS A 874 -3.63 -44.14 11.66
N ARG A 875 -2.77 -43.20 12.07
CA ARG A 875 -2.67 -42.73 13.48
C ARG A 875 -4.00 -42.14 13.97
N ILE A 876 -4.69 -41.36 13.14
CA ILE A 876 -6.04 -40.85 13.42
C ILE A 876 -7.04 -42.00 13.59
N HIS A 877 -7.04 -42.98 12.69
CA HIS A 877 -7.94 -44.13 12.74
C HIS A 877 -7.72 -44.98 14.00
N GLU A 878 -6.47 -45.31 14.33
CA GLU A 878 -6.11 -46.06 15.55
C GLU A 878 -6.58 -45.37 16.83
N VAL A 879 -6.38 -44.04 16.96
CA VAL A 879 -6.87 -43.30 18.12
C VAL A 879 -8.40 -43.19 18.11
N GLN A 880 -9.04 -43.02 16.94
CA GLN A 880 -10.50 -43.01 16.82
C GLN A 880 -11.14 -44.37 17.14
N GLU A 881 -10.47 -45.49 16.83
CA GLU A 881 -10.89 -46.85 17.16
C GLU A 881 -10.74 -47.13 18.66
N LEU A 882 -9.60 -46.79 19.26
CA LEU A 882 -9.39 -46.83 20.72
C LEU A 882 -10.42 -46.00 21.51
N MET A 883 -10.86 -44.85 20.96
CA MET A 883 -11.94 -44.03 21.54
C MET A 883 -13.36 -44.57 21.25
N SER A 884 -13.51 -45.59 20.39
CA SER A 884 -14.79 -46.22 20.03
C SER A 884 -15.04 -47.56 20.73
N ASP A 885 -13.98 -48.28 21.10
CA ASP A 885 -14.05 -49.63 21.66
C ASP A 885 -14.62 -49.66 23.09
N GLN A 886 -15.96 -49.60 23.16
CA GLN A 886 -16.83 -49.92 24.30
C GLN A 886 -16.37 -49.40 25.66
N HIS A 887 -15.78 -48.21 25.70
CA HIS A 887 -15.22 -47.53 26.89
C HIS A 887 -14.09 -48.26 27.65
N ALA A 888 -14.00 -49.59 27.63
CA ALA A 888 -13.11 -50.35 28.52
C ALA A 888 -11.63 -50.04 28.28
N ALA A 889 -11.16 -50.07 27.03
CA ALA A 889 -9.76 -49.80 26.70
C ALA A 889 -9.38 -48.33 26.95
N TRP A 890 -10.25 -47.38 26.58
CA TRP A 890 -10.00 -45.95 26.79
C TRP A 890 -10.06 -45.53 28.26
N ASN A 891 -11.07 -46.01 29.00
CA ASN A 891 -11.24 -45.66 30.42
C ASN A 891 -10.20 -46.36 31.33
N ALA A 892 -9.52 -47.41 30.85
CA ALA A 892 -8.39 -48.03 31.55
C ALA A 892 -7.08 -47.23 31.42
N LEU A 893 -6.97 -46.31 30.45
CA LEU A 893 -5.84 -45.37 30.37
C LEU A 893 -5.97 -44.29 31.45
N SER A 894 -4.84 -43.86 32.00
CA SER A 894 -4.80 -42.72 32.93
C SER A 894 -5.28 -41.42 32.27
N GLN A 895 -5.81 -40.47 33.04
CA GLN A 895 -6.25 -39.17 32.51
C GLN A 895 -5.14 -38.41 31.77
N GLU A 896 -3.89 -38.56 32.19
CA GLU A 896 -2.73 -37.97 31.51
C GLU A 896 -2.48 -38.62 30.14
N GLN A 897 -2.57 -39.95 30.04
CA GLN A 897 -2.48 -40.68 28.77
C GLN A 897 -3.65 -40.34 27.83
N GLN A 898 -4.88 -40.23 28.36
CA GLN A 898 -6.06 -39.79 27.59
C GLN A 898 -5.87 -38.37 27.04
N GLN A 899 -5.41 -37.42 27.87
CA GLN A 899 -5.09 -36.06 27.42
C GLN A 899 -3.97 -36.06 26.37
N SER A 900 -2.90 -36.83 26.58
CA SER A 900 -1.79 -36.95 25.63
C SER A 900 -2.26 -37.49 24.27
N ARG A 901 -3.04 -38.58 24.26
CA ARG A 901 -3.63 -39.14 23.02
C ARG A 901 -4.59 -38.17 22.33
N THR A 902 -5.34 -37.38 23.10
CA THR A 902 -6.25 -36.35 22.55
C THR A 902 -5.49 -35.19 21.91
N ARG A 903 -4.38 -34.73 22.52
CA ARG A 903 -3.48 -33.71 21.93
C ARG A 903 -2.75 -34.22 20.69
N GLN A 904 -2.36 -35.50 20.69
CA GLN A 904 -1.76 -36.16 19.54
C GLN A 904 -2.76 -36.23 18.37
N LEU A 905 -3.99 -36.70 18.61
CA LEU A 905 -5.07 -36.71 17.61
C LEU A 905 -5.28 -35.32 16.99
N ALA A 906 -5.43 -34.27 17.79
CA ALA A 906 -5.59 -32.90 17.28
C ALA A 906 -4.39 -32.40 16.44
N THR A 907 -3.20 -32.96 16.67
CA THR A 907 -1.99 -32.67 15.90
C THR A 907 -1.99 -33.43 14.57
N ASP A 908 -2.25 -34.75 14.61
CA ASP A 908 -2.34 -35.59 13.41
C ASP A 908 -3.48 -35.12 12.48
N GLU A 909 -4.67 -34.78 13.02
CA GLU A 909 -5.79 -34.25 12.23
C GLU A 909 -5.42 -32.97 11.45
N ARG A 910 -4.60 -32.09 12.07
CA ARG A 910 -4.10 -30.87 11.43
C ARG A 910 -3.06 -31.17 10.36
N GLN A 911 -2.14 -32.11 10.63
CA GLN A 911 -1.10 -32.53 9.68
C GLN A 911 -1.73 -33.24 8.46
N ALA A 912 -2.58 -34.23 8.69
CA ALA A 912 -3.30 -34.97 7.65
C ALA A 912 -4.05 -34.04 6.70
N ARG A 913 -4.85 -33.09 7.23
CA ARG A 913 -5.55 -32.10 6.39
C ARG A 913 -4.60 -31.25 5.56
N SER A 914 -3.47 -30.83 6.12
CA SER A 914 -2.47 -30.03 5.40
C SER A 914 -1.83 -30.83 4.28
N TYR A 915 -1.29 -32.02 4.59
CA TYR A 915 -0.61 -32.87 3.60
C TYR A 915 -1.57 -33.42 2.54
N LEU A 916 -2.82 -33.78 2.87
CA LEU A 916 -3.82 -34.21 1.87
C LEU A 916 -4.17 -33.09 0.88
N THR A 917 -4.25 -31.84 1.33
CA THR A 917 -4.52 -30.69 0.44
C THR A 917 -3.38 -30.52 -0.59
N LEU A 918 -2.13 -30.67 -0.13
CA LEU A 918 -0.93 -30.58 -0.96
C LEU A 918 -0.80 -31.80 -1.90
N ALA A 919 -1.05 -33.01 -1.38
CA ALA A 919 -1.01 -34.27 -2.13
C ALA A 919 -2.06 -34.31 -3.24
N LYS A 920 -3.28 -33.80 -2.98
CA LYS A 920 -4.36 -33.75 -3.98
C LYS A 920 -3.96 -32.93 -5.20
N GLU A 921 -3.40 -31.74 -5.00
CA GLU A 921 -3.01 -30.87 -6.13
C GLU A 921 -1.72 -31.32 -6.83
N THR A 922 -0.74 -31.88 -6.10
CA THR A 922 0.47 -32.47 -6.72
C THR A 922 0.14 -33.72 -7.56
N VAL A 923 -0.69 -34.64 -7.07
CA VAL A 923 -1.17 -35.79 -7.87
C VAL A 923 -2.05 -35.34 -9.03
N THR A 924 -2.85 -34.28 -8.87
CA THR A 924 -3.65 -33.72 -9.98
C THR A 924 -2.73 -33.10 -11.06
N MET A 925 -1.62 -32.47 -10.68
CA MET A 925 -0.62 -32.00 -11.64
C MET A 925 0.09 -33.15 -12.35
N PHE A 926 0.43 -34.23 -11.64
CA PHE A 926 0.97 -35.45 -12.24
C PHE A 926 0.00 -36.07 -13.26
N HIS A 927 -1.28 -36.13 -12.90
CA HIS A 927 -2.36 -36.67 -13.73
C HIS A 927 -2.51 -35.89 -15.03
N TYR A 928 -2.67 -34.56 -15.00
CA TYR A 928 -2.91 -33.80 -16.23
C TYR A 928 -1.68 -33.73 -17.15
N LEU A 929 -0.46 -33.66 -16.59
CA LEU A 929 0.77 -33.62 -17.40
C LEU A 929 0.93 -34.93 -18.20
N THR A 930 0.70 -36.08 -17.57
CA THR A 930 0.86 -37.39 -18.22
C THR A 930 -0.12 -37.65 -19.37
N ILE A 931 -1.24 -36.92 -19.48
CA ILE A 931 -2.20 -37.05 -20.60
C ILE A 931 -1.54 -36.77 -21.96
N GLN A 932 -0.62 -35.79 -22.03
CA GLN A 932 0.02 -35.36 -23.29
C GLN A 932 1.55 -35.42 -23.27
N ILE A 933 2.16 -35.46 -22.08
CA ILE A 933 3.62 -35.48 -21.90
C ILE A 933 3.98 -36.81 -21.24
N THR A 934 4.42 -37.79 -22.03
CA THR A 934 4.79 -39.13 -21.52
C THR A 934 6.29 -39.38 -21.58
N GLU A 935 6.99 -38.94 -22.63
CA GLU A 935 8.41 -39.24 -22.87
C GLU A 935 9.34 -38.89 -21.68
N PRO A 936 9.23 -37.72 -21.01
CA PRO A 936 10.09 -37.40 -19.87
C PRO A 936 9.90 -38.33 -18.65
N PHE A 937 8.69 -38.85 -18.44
CA PHE A 937 8.38 -39.80 -17.36
C PHE A 937 8.89 -41.22 -17.65
N LEU A 938 9.23 -41.51 -18.92
CA LEU A 938 9.68 -42.80 -19.43
C LEU A 938 11.19 -42.86 -19.66
N ARG A 939 11.94 -41.85 -19.19
CA ARG A 939 13.42 -41.85 -19.19
C ARG A 939 13.95 -42.77 -18.10
N PRO A 940 15.05 -43.52 -18.32
CA PRO A 940 15.50 -44.59 -17.42
C PRO A 940 15.65 -44.16 -15.96
N GLU A 941 16.21 -42.97 -15.73
CA GLU A 941 16.57 -42.41 -14.42
C GLU A 941 15.32 -42.09 -13.57
N LEU A 942 14.17 -41.88 -14.22
CA LEU A 942 12.87 -41.62 -13.60
C LEU A 942 11.92 -42.81 -13.63
N ALA A 943 11.87 -43.59 -14.72
CA ALA A 943 10.82 -44.58 -14.96
C ALA A 943 10.75 -45.65 -13.86
N GLY A 944 11.89 -46.24 -13.47
CA GLY A 944 11.98 -47.23 -12.39
C GLY A 944 11.73 -46.64 -10.99
N ARG A 945 11.84 -45.31 -10.83
CA ARG A 945 11.48 -44.61 -9.60
C ARG A 945 9.98 -44.28 -9.56
N LEU A 946 9.39 -43.98 -10.72
CA LEU A 946 7.98 -43.69 -10.88
C LEU A 946 7.11 -44.94 -10.69
N SER A 947 7.52 -46.07 -11.28
CA SER A 947 6.87 -47.36 -11.06
C SER A 947 6.80 -47.73 -9.58
N ALA A 948 7.94 -47.68 -8.87
CA ALA A 948 8.01 -47.96 -7.44
C ALA A 948 7.14 -47.00 -6.60
N MET A 949 7.10 -45.70 -6.94
CA MET A 949 6.26 -44.71 -6.26
C MET A 949 4.76 -44.95 -6.48
N LEU A 950 4.35 -45.25 -7.70
CA LEU A 950 2.96 -45.57 -8.03
C LEU A 950 2.53 -46.90 -7.40
N ASN A 951 3.36 -47.94 -7.50
CA ASN A 951 3.09 -49.26 -6.93
C ASN A 951 3.00 -49.21 -5.40
N PHE A 952 3.87 -48.45 -4.73
CA PHE A 952 3.81 -48.26 -3.29
C PHE A 952 2.49 -47.60 -2.85
N ASN A 953 2.07 -46.53 -3.54
CA ASN A 953 0.80 -45.85 -3.27
C ASN A 953 -0.40 -46.75 -3.58
N LEU A 954 -0.38 -47.49 -4.69
CA LEU A 954 -1.39 -48.49 -5.02
C LEU A 954 -1.46 -49.58 -3.93
N LYS A 955 -0.32 -50.01 -3.38
CA LYS A 955 -0.23 -51.00 -2.29
C LYS A 955 -0.81 -50.47 -0.97
N GLN A 956 -0.71 -49.17 -0.69
CA GLN A 956 -1.37 -48.56 0.47
C GLN A 956 -2.90 -48.41 0.28
N LEU A 957 -3.35 -47.98 -0.90
CA LEU A 957 -4.77 -47.74 -1.21
C LEU A 957 -5.55 -49.04 -1.48
N CYS A 958 -4.93 -50.02 -2.14
CA CYS A 958 -5.58 -51.25 -2.59
C CYS A 958 -5.11 -52.52 -1.87
N GLY A 959 -4.03 -52.51 -1.09
CA GLY A 959 -3.59 -53.69 -0.34
C GLY A 959 -4.42 -54.00 0.91
N SER A 960 -4.01 -55.02 1.67
CA SER A 960 -4.69 -55.51 2.87
C SER A 960 -4.89 -54.45 3.97
N LYS A 961 -3.91 -53.55 4.13
CA LYS A 961 -3.92 -52.45 5.13
C LYS A 961 -4.85 -51.28 4.78
N CYS A 962 -5.52 -51.26 3.61
CA CYS A 962 -6.39 -50.14 3.22
C CYS A 962 -7.56 -49.87 4.18
N LYS A 963 -7.96 -50.85 5.00
CA LYS A 963 -8.99 -50.70 6.05
C LYS A 963 -8.60 -49.64 7.10
N ASN A 964 -7.31 -49.55 7.43
CA ASN A 964 -6.77 -48.65 8.44
C ASN A 964 -6.81 -47.16 8.03
N LEU A 965 -7.22 -46.86 6.80
CA LEU A 965 -7.42 -45.49 6.28
C LEU A 965 -8.86 -44.98 6.46
N LYS A 966 -9.72 -45.74 7.16
CA LYS A 966 -11.15 -45.44 7.35
C LYS A 966 -11.40 -44.55 8.57
N VAL A 967 -10.99 -43.29 8.47
CA VAL A 967 -11.27 -42.25 9.47
C VAL A 967 -12.75 -41.86 9.53
N LYS A 968 -13.21 -41.37 10.68
CA LYS A 968 -14.51 -40.69 10.85
C LYS A 968 -14.47 -39.32 10.15
N ASP A 969 -15.59 -38.94 9.56
CA ASP A 969 -15.81 -37.67 8.84
C ASP A 969 -14.69 -37.30 7.83
N PRO A 970 -14.42 -38.14 6.81
CA PRO A 970 -13.28 -37.96 5.89
C PRO A 970 -13.24 -36.60 5.18
N GLN A 971 -14.40 -35.96 4.98
CA GLN A 971 -14.51 -34.60 4.45
C GLN A 971 -13.76 -33.55 5.30
N LYS A 972 -13.64 -33.75 6.62
CA LYS A 972 -12.91 -32.86 7.56
C LYS A 972 -11.44 -32.67 7.16
N TYR A 973 -10.83 -33.67 6.54
CA TYR A 973 -9.42 -33.68 6.12
C TYR A 973 -9.26 -33.52 4.60
N GLY A 974 -10.35 -33.47 3.82
CA GLY A 974 -10.32 -33.52 2.36
C GLY A 974 -10.02 -34.92 1.78
N TRP A 975 -10.32 -35.99 2.54
CA TRP A 975 -9.97 -37.36 2.15
C TRP A 975 -10.95 -37.94 1.11
N GLU A 976 -10.53 -37.95 -0.16
CA GLU A 976 -11.30 -38.41 -1.31
C GLU A 976 -10.64 -39.63 -2.00
N PRO A 977 -10.58 -40.81 -1.34
CA PRO A 977 -9.80 -41.95 -1.80
C PRO A 977 -10.21 -42.48 -3.19
N ARG A 978 -11.47 -42.28 -3.61
CA ARG A 978 -11.94 -42.66 -4.95
C ARG A 978 -11.33 -41.79 -6.06
N VAL A 979 -11.18 -40.49 -5.82
CA VAL A 979 -10.59 -39.53 -6.78
C VAL A 979 -9.09 -39.77 -6.86
N LEU A 980 -8.43 -39.89 -5.70
CA LEU A 980 -7.00 -40.19 -5.62
C LEU A 980 -6.64 -41.51 -6.33
N LEU A 981 -7.38 -42.59 -6.06
CA LEU A 981 -7.15 -43.87 -6.74
C LEU A 981 -7.45 -43.79 -8.25
N GLY A 982 -8.49 -43.04 -8.65
CA GLY A 982 -8.80 -42.80 -10.06
C GLY A 982 -7.65 -42.11 -10.80
N HIS A 983 -7.12 -41.02 -10.24
CA HIS A 983 -5.98 -40.28 -10.83
C HIS A 983 -4.70 -41.14 -10.87
N ILE A 984 -4.43 -41.93 -9.83
CA ILE A 984 -3.27 -42.84 -9.81
C ILE A 984 -3.39 -43.90 -10.92
N VAL A 985 -4.56 -44.52 -11.08
CA VAL A 985 -4.81 -45.53 -12.12
C VAL A 985 -4.74 -44.93 -13.52
N ASP A 986 -5.20 -43.69 -13.70
CA ASP A 986 -5.03 -42.97 -14.97
C ASP A 986 -3.57 -42.73 -15.32
N ILE A 987 -2.70 -42.41 -14.36
CA ILE A 987 -1.26 -42.25 -14.62
C ILE A 987 -0.65 -43.58 -15.14
N TYR A 988 -1.09 -44.75 -14.66
CA TYR A 988 -0.69 -46.03 -15.25
C TYR A 988 -1.18 -46.18 -16.71
N LEU A 989 -2.41 -45.77 -17.01
CA LEU A 989 -3.02 -45.89 -18.34
C LEU A 989 -2.45 -44.87 -19.35
N HIS A 990 -2.07 -43.67 -18.90
CA HIS A 990 -1.39 -42.66 -19.72
C HIS A 990 0.02 -43.12 -20.14
N LEU A 991 0.69 -43.89 -19.28
CA LEU A 991 2.06 -44.37 -19.48
C LEU A 991 2.15 -45.80 -20.05
N ASP A 992 1.02 -46.42 -20.44
CA ASP A 992 0.96 -47.79 -20.96
C ASP A 992 1.81 -47.96 -22.24
N CYS A 993 3.00 -48.54 -22.04
CA CYS A 993 3.96 -48.84 -23.08
C CYS A 993 4.95 -49.92 -22.60
N GLU A 994 5.79 -50.44 -23.49
CA GLU A 994 6.77 -51.48 -23.15
C GLU A 994 7.84 -51.02 -22.17
N LYS A 995 8.31 -49.78 -22.30
CA LYS A 995 9.28 -49.18 -21.37
C LYS A 995 8.71 -49.12 -19.95
N PHE A 996 7.46 -48.69 -19.80
CA PHE A 996 6.80 -48.61 -18.50
C PHE A 996 6.48 -49.99 -17.92
N ALA A 997 6.05 -50.95 -18.74
CA ALA A 997 5.85 -52.33 -18.30
C ALA A 997 7.16 -52.98 -17.80
N GLY A 998 8.31 -52.68 -18.41
CA GLY A 998 9.63 -53.07 -17.89
C GLY A 998 10.01 -52.35 -16.59
N ALA A 999 9.74 -51.05 -16.49
CA ALA A 999 9.96 -50.29 -15.25
C ALA A 999 9.07 -50.78 -14.08
N LEU A 1000 7.85 -51.25 -14.36
CA LEU A 1000 6.95 -51.90 -13.40
C LEU A 1000 7.46 -53.28 -12.97
N ALA A 1001 7.94 -54.08 -13.92
CA ALA A 1001 8.53 -55.40 -13.66
C ALA A 1001 9.76 -55.34 -12.72
N SER A 1002 10.49 -54.23 -12.76
CA SER A 1002 11.74 -54.00 -12.02
C SER A 1002 11.52 -53.54 -10.56
N ASP A 1003 10.28 -53.26 -10.12
CA ASP A 1003 9.98 -52.94 -8.71
C ASP A 1003 9.62 -54.19 -7.91
N GLU A 1004 10.64 -54.92 -7.45
CA GLU A 1004 10.46 -56.11 -6.59
C GLU A 1004 9.71 -55.82 -5.28
N ARG A 1005 9.75 -54.57 -4.80
CA ARG A 1005 9.29 -54.21 -3.44
C ARG A 1005 7.80 -53.98 -3.37
N SER A 1006 7.19 -53.38 -4.41
CA SER A 1006 5.77 -53.01 -4.38
C SER A 1006 4.93 -53.62 -5.49
N PHE A 1007 5.49 -54.01 -6.64
CA PHE A 1007 4.74 -54.70 -7.69
C PHE A 1007 4.28 -56.09 -7.24
N SER A 1008 3.03 -56.45 -7.56
CA SER A 1008 2.62 -57.85 -7.65
C SER A 1008 1.39 -57.99 -8.56
N GLN A 1009 1.29 -59.11 -9.28
CA GLN A 1009 0.14 -59.38 -10.16
C GLN A 1009 -1.18 -59.47 -9.36
N GLU A 1010 -1.12 -59.91 -8.11
CA GLU A 1010 -2.25 -59.95 -7.19
C GLU A 1010 -2.76 -58.55 -6.83
N LEU A 1011 -1.86 -57.59 -6.56
CA LEU A 1011 -2.23 -56.21 -6.25
C LEU A 1011 -3.00 -55.55 -7.40
N PHE A 1012 -2.59 -55.80 -8.66
CA PHE A 1012 -3.30 -55.31 -9.84
C PHE A 1012 -4.70 -55.95 -9.97
N LYS A 1013 -4.83 -57.25 -9.69
CA LYS A 1013 -6.12 -57.97 -9.69
C LYS A 1013 -7.06 -57.50 -8.57
N GLU A 1014 -6.53 -57.25 -7.36
CA GLU A 1014 -7.29 -56.66 -6.25
C GLU A 1014 -7.71 -55.21 -6.53
N ALA A 1015 -6.81 -54.38 -7.06
CA ALA A 1015 -7.08 -52.99 -7.42
C ALA A 1015 -8.16 -52.91 -8.50
N ALA A 1016 -8.05 -53.69 -9.57
CA ALA A 1016 -9.07 -53.80 -10.61
C ALA A 1016 -10.44 -54.21 -10.03
N SER A 1017 -10.47 -55.21 -9.16
CA SER A 1017 -11.69 -55.65 -8.47
C SER A 1017 -12.30 -54.56 -7.57
N LYS A 1018 -11.47 -53.66 -7.00
CA LYS A 1018 -11.91 -52.52 -6.19
C LYS A 1018 -12.43 -51.35 -7.05
N LEU A 1019 -11.80 -51.09 -8.20
CA LEU A 1019 -12.27 -50.10 -9.18
C LEU A 1019 -13.65 -50.47 -9.72
N GLU A 1020 -13.81 -51.74 -10.14
CA GLU A 1020 -15.03 -52.32 -10.69
C GLU A 1020 -16.20 -52.22 -9.69
N ARG A 1021 -16.03 -52.75 -8.48
CA ARG A 1021 -17.04 -52.68 -7.40
C ARG A 1021 -17.38 -51.26 -6.92
N SER A 1022 -16.50 -50.30 -7.17
CA SER A 1022 -16.67 -48.91 -6.72
C SER A 1022 -17.20 -47.97 -7.81
N GLY A 1023 -17.28 -48.43 -9.07
CA GLY A 1023 -17.68 -47.62 -10.22
C GLY A 1023 -16.73 -46.46 -10.52
N ILE A 1024 -15.42 -46.62 -10.27
CA ILE A 1024 -14.42 -45.54 -10.42
C ILE A 1024 -13.92 -45.42 -11.87
N LYS A 1025 -13.94 -46.53 -12.62
CA LYS A 1025 -13.43 -46.64 -13.99
C LYS A 1025 -14.37 -47.47 -14.86
N SER A 1026 -14.37 -47.22 -16.16
CA SER A 1026 -15.09 -48.03 -17.16
C SER A 1026 -14.46 -49.43 -17.29
N MET A 1027 -15.25 -50.38 -17.79
CA MET A 1027 -14.76 -51.76 -18.00
C MET A 1027 -13.54 -51.80 -18.93
N THR A 1028 -13.53 -50.96 -19.98
CA THR A 1028 -12.42 -50.83 -20.93
C THR A 1028 -11.14 -50.26 -20.32
N GLU A 1029 -11.23 -49.34 -19.36
CA GLU A 1029 -10.06 -48.87 -18.60
C GLU A 1029 -9.55 -49.96 -17.64
N ILE A 1030 -10.47 -50.69 -17.01
CA ILE A 1030 -10.15 -51.80 -16.08
C ILE A 1030 -9.49 -52.97 -16.83
N GLU A 1031 -9.92 -53.28 -18.05
CA GLU A 1031 -9.32 -54.30 -18.91
C GLU A 1031 -7.91 -53.91 -19.36
N ARG A 1032 -7.68 -52.65 -19.77
CA ARG A 1032 -6.33 -52.13 -20.07
C ARG A 1032 -5.41 -52.20 -18.85
N PHE A 1033 -5.91 -51.80 -17.67
CA PHE A 1033 -5.14 -51.86 -16.43
C PHE A 1033 -4.75 -53.30 -16.03
N LYS A 1034 -5.66 -54.27 -16.23
CA LYS A 1034 -5.36 -55.71 -16.08
C LYS A 1034 -4.26 -56.14 -17.07
N ALA A 1035 -4.39 -55.78 -18.35
CA ALA A 1035 -3.44 -56.14 -19.41
C ALA A 1035 -2.03 -55.56 -19.18
N LEU A 1036 -1.91 -54.31 -18.71
CA LEU A 1036 -0.63 -53.71 -18.33
C LEU A 1036 0.03 -54.47 -17.17
N GLY A 1037 -0.74 -54.84 -16.14
CA GLY A 1037 -0.25 -55.65 -15.02
C GLY A 1037 0.20 -57.05 -15.44
N GLU A 1038 -0.50 -57.68 -16.40
CA GLU A 1038 -0.10 -58.98 -16.97
C GLU A 1038 1.16 -58.87 -17.85
N LYS A 1039 1.28 -57.79 -18.62
CA LYS A 1039 2.46 -57.47 -19.44
C LYS A 1039 3.70 -57.26 -18.58
N ALA A 1040 3.60 -56.45 -17.53
CA ALA A 1040 4.67 -56.24 -16.56
C ALA A 1040 5.04 -57.54 -15.82
N TYR A 1041 4.07 -58.36 -15.42
CA TYR A 1041 4.35 -59.65 -14.78
C TYR A 1041 5.08 -60.63 -15.72
N LYS A 1042 4.73 -60.67 -17.02
CA LYS A 1042 5.48 -61.49 -18.00
C LYS A 1042 6.93 -61.04 -18.11
N ILE A 1043 7.17 -59.72 -18.20
CA ILE A 1043 8.54 -59.16 -18.24
C ILE A 1043 9.29 -59.47 -16.93
N GLN A 1044 8.63 -59.44 -15.77
CA GLN A 1044 9.25 -59.78 -14.48
C GLN A 1044 9.72 -61.25 -14.45
N CYS A 1045 8.91 -62.19 -14.95
CA CYS A 1045 9.32 -63.59 -15.07
C CYS A 1045 10.50 -63.76 -16.06
N GLU A 1046 10.48 -63.04 -17.19
CA GLU A 1046 11.58 -63.06 -18.17
C GLU A 1046 12.86 -62.41 -17.67
N ASN A 1047 12.78 -61.39 -16.82
CA ASN A 1047 13.95 -60.73 -16.23
C ASN A 1047 14.56 -61.60 -15.13
N ARG A 1048 13.74 -62.13 -14.22
CA ARG A 1048 14.22 -63.01 -13.15
C ARG A 1048 14.95 -64.24 -13.69
N ALA A 1049 14.46 -64.84 -14.78
CA ALA A 1049 15.16 -65.96 -15.43
C ALA A 1049 16.57 -65.56 -15.93
N LYS A 1050 16.73 -64.35 -16.47
CA LYS A 1050 18.04 -63.83 -16.91
C LYS A 1050 18.94 -63.46 -15.73
N GLU A 1051 18.41 -62.96 -14.63
CA GLU A 1051 19.22 -62.63 -13.45
C GLU A 1051 19.75 -63.90 -12.75
N GLU A 1052 18.96 -64.98 -12.72
CA GLU A 1052 19.42 -66.29 -12.27
C GLU A 1052 20.63 -66.80 -13.11
N ASP A 1053 20.74 -66.44 -14.40
CA ASP A 1053 21.90 -66.73 -15.27
C ASP A 1053 23.15 -65.84 -15.05
N TYR A 1054 22.97 -64.59 -14.58
CA TYR A 1054 24.03 -63.56 -14.50
C TYR A 1054 24.56 -63.27 -13.08
N ASN A 1055 24.08 -63.98 -12.06
CA ASN A 1055 24.48 -63.77 -10.66
C ASN A 1055 26.00 -63.95 -10.38
N ASP A 1056 26.75 -64.62 -11.25
CA ASP A 1056 28.20 -64.81 -11.14
C ASP A 1056 29.03 -63.74 -11.87
N ALA A 1057 28.42 -62.61 -12.25
CA ALA A 1057 29.13 -61.46 -12.82
C ALA A 1057 30.33 -61.03 -11.95
N PRO A 1058 31.51 -60.76 -12.55
CA PRO A 1058 32.64 -60.13 -11.86
C PRO A 1058 32.24 -58.80 -11.20
N ASP A 1059 32.79 -58.50 -10.02
CA ASP A 1059 32.45 -57.29 -9.28
C ASP A 1059 32.90 -55.99 -9.99
N GLU A 1060 33.89 -56.06 -10.88
CA GLU A 1060 34.28 -54.96 -11.77
C GLU A 1060 33.22 -54.57 -12.82
N PHE A 1061 32.19 -55.41 -13.02
CA PHE A 1061 31.06 -55.13 -13.91
C PHE A 1061 29.81 -54.63 -13.17
N LYS A 1062 29.87 -54.51 -11.84
CA LYS A 1062 28.72 -54.14 -11.00
C LYS A 1062 28.74 -52.67 -10.57
N ASP A 1063 27.53 -52.14 -10.47
CA ASP A 1063 27.09 -50.97 -9.72
C ASP A 1063 27.82 -50.76 -8.36
N PRO A 1064 28.75 -49.81 -8.11
CA PRO A 1064 29.32 -49.65 -6.77
C PRO A 1064 28.31 -49.15 -5.71
N LEU A 1065 27.09 -48.75 -6.11
CA LEU A 1065 26.03 -48.24 -5.24
C LEU A 1065 24.81 -49.18 -5.23
N MET A 1066 24.42 -49.72 -6.38
CA MET A 1066 23.27 -50.62 -6.56
C MET A 1066 23.62 -52.11 -6.51
N GLY A 1067 24.87 -52.50 -6.79
CA GLY A 1067 25.32 -53.89 -6.89
C GLY A 1067 24.86 -54.65 -8.15
N THR A 1068 24.04 -54.03 -8.99
CA THR A 1068 23.52 -54.57 -10.26
C THR A 1068 24.55 -54.52 -11.38
N LEU A 1069 24.45 -55.38 -12.38
CA LEU A 1069 25.30 -55.33 -13.58
C LEU A 1069 25.12 -53.98 -14.33
N MET A 1070 26.23 -53.32 -14.69
CA MET A 1070 26.18 -52.03 -15.40
C MET A 1070 25.72 -52.20 -16.87
N GLU A 1071 24.94 -51.26 -17.37
CA GLU A 1071 24.48 -51.18 -18.77
C GLU A 1071 25.25 -50.08 -19.53
N GLU A 1072 25.40 -48.90 -18.92
CA GLU A 1072 26.19 -47.77 -19.45
C GLU A 1072 27.22 -47.30 -18.41
N PRO A 1073 28.37 -47.97 -18.27
CA PRO A 1073 29.41 -47.56 -17.33
C PRO A 1073 30.00 -46.18 -17.71
N VAL A 1074 30.00 -45.27 -16.74
CA VAL A 1074 30.62 -43.94 -16.82
C VAL A 1074 31.56 -43.71 -15.65
N LYS A 1075 32.60 -42.93 -15.91
CA LYS A 1075 33.71 -42.64 -15.00
C LYS A 1075 33.58 -41.25 -14.42
N LEU A 1076 33.65 -41.19 -13.09
CA LEU A 1076 33.63 -39.97 -12.30
C LEU A 1076 35.00 -39.28 -12.29
N PRO A 1077 35.07 -37.95 -12.08
CA PRO A 1077 36.31 -37.25 -11.78
C PRO A 1077 37.07 -37.79 -10.55
N SER A 1078 36.39 -38.50 -9.65
CA SER A 1078 37.00 -39.24 -8.53
C SER A 1078 37.67 -40.56 -8.92
N GLY A 1079 37.60 -40.96 -10.20
CA GLY A 1079 38.17 -42.19 -10.74
C GLY A 1079 37.31 -43.45 -10.56
N ILE A 1080 36.18 -43.34 -9.84
CA ILE A 1080 35.22 -44.42 -9.66
C ILE A 1080 34.37 -44.56 -10.94
N ILE A 1081 34.10 -45.80 -11.36
CA ILE A 1081 33.20 -46.12 -12.48
C ILE A 1081 31.87 -46.62 -11.87
N MET A 1082 30.76 -46.15 -12.41
CA MET A 1082 29.41 -46.54 -12.00
C MET A 1082 28.42 -46.45 -13.19
N ASP A 1083 27.19 -46.91 -13.04
CA ASP A 1083 26.22 -46.83 -14.13
C ASP A 1083 25.67 -45.39 -14.30
N LYS A 1084 25.53 -44.99 -15.56
CA LYS A 1084 25.08 -43.66 -15.97
C LYS A 1084 23.72 -43.28 -15.40
N ASP A 1085 22.74 -44.18 -15.39
CA ASP A 1085 21.40 -43.87 -14.91
C ASP A 1085 21.37 -43.70 -13.39
N VAL A 1086 22.26 -44.41 -12.68
CA VAL A 1086 22.44 -44.31 -11.23
C VAL A 1086 23.08 -42.97 -10.85
N ILE A 1087 24.12 -42.51 -11.56
CA ILE A 1087 24.75 -41.20 -11.27
C ILE A 1087 23.87 -40.03 -11.68
N ILE A 1088 23.20 -40.08 -12.85
CA ILE A 1088 22.28 -39.00 -13.26
C ILE A 1088 21.12 -38.88 -12.26
N ARG A 1089 20.57 -40.01 -11.78
CA ARG A 1089 19.56 -40.03 -10.70
C ARG A 1089 20.05 -39.40 -9.39
N HIS A 1090 21.32 -39.55 -9.04
CA HIS A 1090 21.92 -38.84 -7.90
C HIS A 1090 22.02 -37.34 -8.18
N LEU A 1091 22.55 -36.95 -9.35
CA LEU A 1091 22.70 -35.54 -9.78
C LEU A 1091 21.36 -34.77 -9.86
N LEU A 1092 20.27 -35.44 -10.21
CA LEU A 1092 18.90 -34.87 -10.17
C LEU A 1092 18.40 -34.50 -8.76
N ASN A 1093 19.09 -34.95 -7.70
CA ASN A 1093 18.79 -34.62 -6.30
C ASN A 1093 19.93 -33.86 -5.60
N SER A 1094 21.20 -34.06 -6.00
CA SER A 1094 22.35 -33.32 -5.50
C SER A 1094 23.47 -33.27 -6.54
N ALA A 1095 23.90 -32.06 -6.93
CA ALA A 1095 25.01 -31.83 -7.88
C ALA A 1095 26.39 -32.09 -7.24
N THR A 1096 26.58 -33.29 -6.71
CA THR A 1096 27.81 -33.74 -6.03
C THR A 1096 28.16 -35.17 -6.42
N ASP A 1097 29.43 -35.54 -6.28
CA ASP A 1097 29.87 -36.94 -6.35
C ASP A 1097 29.37 -37.72 -5.10
N PRO A 1098 28.71 -38.89 -5.25
CA PRO A 1098 28.11 -39.60 -4.12
C PRO A 1098 29.13 -40.18 -3.12
N PHE A 1099 30.38 -40.36 -3.52
CA PHE A 1099 31.46 -40.94 -2.70
C PHE A 1099 32.35 -39.86 -2.07
N SER A 1100 32.76 -38.86 -2.85
CA SER A 1100 33.68 -37.79 -2.42
C SER A 1100 33.00 -36.49 -1.97
N ARG A 1101 31.71 -36.30 -2.32
CA ARG A 1101 30.90 -35.11 -2.05
C ARG A 1101 31.42 -33.80 -2.65
N GLN A 1102 32.39 -33.88 -3.57
CA GLN A 1102 32.81 -32.72 -4.36
C GLN A 1102 31.71 -32.32 -5.36
N PRO A 1103 31.62 -31.05 -5.79
CA PRO A 1103 30.69 -30.62 -6.82
C PRO A 1103 30.88 -31.41 -8.12
N LEU A 1104 29.78 -31.82 -8.75
CA LEU A 1104 29.78 -32.65 -9.95
C LEU A 1104 28.61 -32.26 -10.86
N SER A 1105 28.84 -32.23 -12.18
CA SER A 1105 27.80 -32.10 -13.20
C SER A 1105 27.84 -33.27 -14.19
N GLU A 1106 26.73 -33.48 -14.89
CA GLU A 1106 26.58 -34.52 -15.92
C GLU A 1106 27.65 -34.40 -17.02
N ASP A 1107 28.02 -33.18 -17.39
CA ASP A 1107 28.98 -32.89 -18.47
C ASP A 1107 30.45 -33.18 -18.06
N MET A 1108 30.69 -33.58 -16.80
CA MET A 1108 31.99 -34.07 -16.30
C MET A 1108 32.13 -35.60 -16.35
N LEU A 1109 31.08 -36.33 -16.71
CA LEU A 1109 31.07 -37.79 -16.76
C LEU A 1109 31.72 -38.29 -18.06
N GLN A 1110 32.67 -39.22 -17.96
CA GLN A 1110 33.36 -39.80 -19.13
C GLN A 1110 32.82 -41.22 -19.42
N PRO A 1111 32.32 -41.53 -20.63
CA PRO A 1111 31.87 -42.88 -20.97
C PRO A 1111 33.03 -43.89 -21.01
N GLU A 1112 32.95 -44.98 -20.25
CA GLU A 1112 33.99 -46.01 -20.22
C GLU A 1112 33.67 -47.12 -21.25
N THR A 1113 33.92 -46.82 -22.53
CA THR A 1113 33.60 -47.68 -23.68
C THR A 1113 34.16 -49.09 -23.55
N ASP A 1114 35.39 -49.20 -23.05
CA ASP A 1114 36.14 -50.45 -23.00
C ASP A 1114 35.53 -51.40 -21.96
N LEU A 1115 35.02 -50.87 -20.84
CA LEU A 1115 34.29 -51.66 -19.87
C LEU A 1115 32.91 -52.06 -20.40
N LYS A 1116 32.21 -51.17 -21.10
CA LYS A 1116 30.93 -51.49 -21.76
C LYS A 1116 31.07 -52.62 -22.79
N GLN A 1117 32.17 -52.64 -23.53
CA GLN A 1117 32.49 -53.73 -24.46
C GLN A 1117 32.81 -55.03 -23.72
N ARG A 1118 33.66 -55.01 -22.68
CA ARG A 1118 33.95 -56.20 -21.85
C ARG A 1118 32.68 -56.81 -21.23
N ILE A 1119 31.75 -55.99 -20.76
CA ILE A 1119 30.43 -56.43 -20.24
C ILE A 1119 29.58 -57.07 -21.35
N SER A 1120 29.60 -56.48 -22.56
CA SER A 1120 28.86 -57.00 -23.72
C SER A 1120 29.40 -58.36 -24.18
N ASP A 1121 30.73 -58.49 -24.27
CA ASP A 1121 31.41 -59.72 -24.64
C ASP A 1121 31.16 -60.83 -23.59
N TRP A 1122 31.15 -60.48 -22.30
CA TRP A 1122 30.79 -61.40 -21.21
C TRP A 1122 29.32 -61.87 -21.29
N LYS A 1123 28.36 -60.94 -21.51
CA LYS A 1123 26.94 -61.27 -21.74
C LYS A 1123 26.78 -62.25 -22.93
N GLN A 1124 27.55 -62.07 -24.01
CA GLN A 1124 27.54 -62.98 -25.17
C GLN A 1124 28.15 -64.36 -24.87
N GLN A 1125 29.32 -64.41 -24.20
CA GLN A 1125 29.95 -65.67 -23.80
C GLN A 1125 29.06 -66.51 -22.88
N LYS A 1126 28.36 -65.87 -21.94
CA LYS A 1126 27.33 -66.49 -21.10
C LYS A 1126 26.15 -67.01 -21.92
N SER A 1127 25.60 -66.19 -22.81
CA SER A 1127 24.48 -66.58 -23.70
C SER A 1127 24.83 -67.76 -24.60
N THR A 1128 26.10 -67.94 -24.97
CA THR A 1128 26.59 -69.08 -25.76
C THR A 1128 27.08 -70.28 -24.92
N SER A 1129 27.06 -70.18 -23.59
CA SER A 1129 27.36 -71.28 -22.66
C SER A 1129 26.11 -71.91 -22.03
N ASN A 1130 24.98 -71.18 -22.03
CA ASN A 1130 23.69 -71.65 -21.52
C ASN A 1130 22.73 -72.15 -22.64
N ALA A 1131 23.21 -72.26 -23.88
CA ALA A 1131 22.46 -72.67 -25.08
C ALA A 1131 23.01 -73.96 -25.70
#